data_AF-A0A936N1J0-F1
#
_entry.id   AF-A0A936N1J0-F1
#
_cell.length_a   1.000
_cell.length_b   1.000
_cell.length_c   1.000
_cell.angle_alpha   90.00
_cell.angle_beta   90.00
_cell.angle_gamma   90.00
#
_symmetry.space_group_name_H-M   'P 1'
#
loop_
_entity.id
_entity.type
_entity.pdbx_description
1 polymer ?
#
loop_
_entity_poly.entity_id
_entity_poly.type
_entity_poly.pdbx_seq_one_letter_code
_entity_poly.pdbx_strand_id
1 'polypeptide(L)'
;MTMKCPPHRRAVLLFAALCGLTATPLLAQQAGGLPANGCGFDHGHQELMRDDRGYRQRVLDFNEAARVAPPGIERDLNTFKVPVVVHVMDIGTAATAVTDDQIRAGIKLTNQYWRKVAGSAGDGSGVDMGIEFVLAVRDPQGNCTSGIDRVDMSAVADYVNYGVAYDGALGLPDAALKATRTWDQTQYYNIWLVGEIDNGGPVAGYAYFAGSHGSAIDGTVMLASYMLSSVLAHELGHAFNLYHTFEGDANGTTCPTNGTCAADGDQVCDTPPHIRPASCNPGGTNSCDGNSSNSLHLYNYMNYTPCADNMFTAGQRTRAQLAMTTQRNSFLAANGNLALVPPAAPQLDFMAGTSLLCGTGQTVTLEDRSTCLPNTYLDDAEFPGITYAWSITNGIVTYNSTARRPTFTLNSTGVYNATLSVTTTLGTYVRTEHGVVVVAAAPVAACTPTTSNACNCAQTVNNVVFNTISNATSTINNVAYTDLACTHNTVLAAGGTYPLSVTIRAGGSAAQSLNGYIDHNNNGVFEDPAELVISGSTPANTTATINANVTIPGGAVTNTLLRMRLYGEAGTLTANERNCLAATFVGDVEDYGVYISTSVAGVSIAAAPGTTITYGTPVTFTPTPVNGGAAPTYAWFRNGAPVGTGATYAANDLLPGETVHCEMASSLAGVLSSPALSNTLAMTVTGPPLSDFTADRTTVCAGGTVTFDDLSLLSPTSWSWSFPGGTPSTSTAANPVVTYTTPGTYAVTLTASNVNGSGSTMTKPGYITVLAVPTTGCTVTRSQAPAVDIGIWNVAFHTIDHATAWDGPVMNDYSCTQLAQLQPNTNYPIAVTVGAFNNQWVRVYIDYNGNGVFTDAGELVFSPSNGAGVRSGSFTTPAAPTTGVLRRMRVITDFVNTTPGPCTSPVQYGQVEEYGVVFTPAPGIAVAPRVHLEGAYSATTGLMSDALRSSGLVPLEEPYTALGYAFTGGGGESTTAPVLAVTGSNAIVDWVLVELRSDASPTTVLASKAALLQRDGDVVGTDGTSPVSFSQSAGTYRIAIRHRNHLPVMTLNGVALSSSPATVDLTVGTTATFGTDARKSITGTFPALVLWAGDVTFNGQVKYAGGGNDRDPILVRIGGTVPTNTAIGYYPEDVNLNGQVKYAGSANDRDPILVNIGGTVPTAVRNAQLP
;
A
#
# COMPACT_ATOMS: atom_id res chain seq x y z
N MET A 1 15.81 -14.04 59.50
CA MET A 1 15.19 -12.98 60.31
C MET A 1 15.41 -11.65 59.60
N THR A 2 14.32 -11.00 59.19
CA THR A 2 14.12 -9.55 58.94
C THR A 2 15.04 -8.74 57.98
N MET A 3 14.38 -8.24 56.92
CA MET A 3 14.31 -6.85 56.40
C MET A 3 15.58 -6.04 56.11
N LYS A 4 15.69 -5.51 54.88
CA LYS A 4 15.36 -4.09 54.58
C LYS A 4 15.48 -3.76 53.07
N CYS A 5 14.60 -2.87 52.64
CA CYS A 5 14.47 -2.21 51.34
C CYS A 5 15.32 -0.88 51.34
N PRO A 6 15.21 0.00 50.33
CA PRO A 6 16.03 0.19 49.12
C PRO A 6 16.85 1.52 49.13
N PRO A 7 17.52 1.92 48.03
CA PRO A 7 17.72 3.35 47.76
C PRO A 7 17.33 3.78 46.33
N HIS A 8 16.49 4.82 46.27
CA HIS A 8 16.31 5.77 45.16
C HIS A 8 17.15 7.04 45.42
N ARG A 9 17.64 7.72 44.35
CA ARG A 9 17.57 9.19 44.05
C ARG A 9 18.75 9.63 43.14
N ARG A 10 18.46 10.13 41.92
CA ARG A 10 18.40 11.54 41.46
C ARG A 10 19.70 12.34 41.58
N ALA A 11 20.24 12.86 40.46
CA ALA A 11 20.45 14.31 40.22
C ALA A 11 21.14 14.62 38.87
N VAL A 12 20.92 15.85 38.43
CA VAL A 12 21.16 16.50 37.15
C VAL A 12 22.37 17.48 37.27
N LEU A 13 23.03 17.80 36.14
CA LEU A 13 23.93 18.96 35.81
C LEU A 13 25.46 18.94 36.14
N LEU A 14 26.23 19.22 35.06
CA LEU A 14 27.39 20.14 34.87
C LEU A 14 28.88 19.65 34.84
N PHE A 15 29.50 19.99 33.70
CA PHE A 15 30.91 20.29 33.34
C PHE A 15 31.97 19.20 33.09
N ALA A 16 32.16 18.97 31.78
CA ALA A 16 33.40 19.17 30.99
C ALA A 16 34.65 18.27 31.20
N ALA A 17 34.98 17.59 30.10
CA ALA A 17 36.26 17.66 29.36
C ALA A 17 36.94 16.30 29.08
N LEU A 18 37.36 16.15 27.82
CA LEU A 18 38.24 15.13 27.22
C LEU A 18 37.66 13.75 26.88
N CYS A 19 36.99 13.67 25.72
CA CYS A 19 37.48 12.96 24.51
C CYS A 19 36.33 12.90 23.49
N GLY A 20 36.24 13.91 22.62
CA GLY A 20 35.22 13.99 21.58
C GLY A 20 35.58 13.10 20.39
N LEU A 21 34.94 11.94 20.31
CA LEU A 21 34.74 11.22 19.06
C LEU A 21 33.53 11.83 18.35
N THR A 22 33.78 12.23 17.12
CA THR A 22 32.93 13.04 16.24
C THR A 22 31.69 12.28 15.78
N ALA A 23 30.52 12.89 15.96
CA ALA A 23 29.33 12.58 15.16
C ALA A 23 29.58 13.11 13.73
N THR A 24 29.77 12.20 12.78
CA THR A 24 29.78 12.46 11.34
C THR A 24 28.34 12.53 10.81
N PRO A 25 28.03 13.41 9.85
CA PRO A 25 26.82 13.28 9.04
C PRO A 25 27.01 12.10 8.09
N LEU A 26 26.16 11.09 8.18
CA LEU A 26 26.17 9.91 7.30
C LEU A 26 25.69 10.30 5.89
N LEU A 27 26.63 10.67 5.02
CA LEU A 27 26.53 10.56 3.56
C LEU A 27 27.86 9.99 3.03
N ALA A 28 28.22 8.83 3.55
CA ALA A 28 29.22 7.91 2.99
C ALA A 28 29.06 6.56 3.72
N GLN A 29 27.90 5.92 3.57
CA GLN A 29 27.76 4.54 4.01
C GLN A 29 28.14 3.64 2.84
N GLN A 30 29.30 3.04 3.02
CA GLN A 30 29.96 2.00 2.25
C GLN A 30 29.02 1.13 1.40
N ALA A 31 29.33 1.02 0.11
CA ALA A 31 29.04 -0.18 -0.69
C ALA A 31 29.96 -1.35 -0.25
N GLY A 32 29.95 -1.65 1.06
CA GLY A 32 30.77 -2.67 1.69
C GLY A 32 29.89 -3.86 2.07
N GLY A 33 30.38 -5.08 1.82
CA GLY A 33 29.67 -6.30 2.17
C GLY A 33 29.42 -6.44 3.67
N LEU A 34 28.73 -7.53 4.03
CA LEU A 34 28.26 -7.83 5.38
C LEU A 34 29.37 -7.60 6.44
N PRO A 35 29.21 -6.67 7.41
CA PRO A 35 30.03 -6.68 8.61
C PRO A 35 29.80 -7.99 9.38
N ALA A 36 30.73 -8.38 10.26
CA ALA A 36 30.77 -9.66 10.99
C ALA A 36 29.64 -9.86 12.04
N ASN A 37 28.39 -9.62 11.64
CA ASN A 37 27.14 -9.76 12.38
C ASN A 37 26.33 -10.87 11.68
N GLY A 38 25.86 -11.87 12.45
CA GLY A 38 25.23 -13.08 11.92
C GLY A 38 23.84 -12.85 11.33
N CYS A 39 23.39 -13.77 10.46
CA CYS A 39 21.99 -13.96 10.12
C CYS A 39 21.36 -14.94 11.13
N GLY A 40 20.11 -14.67 11.52
CA GLY A 40 19.35 -15.54 12.44
C GLY A 40 18.71 -16.75 11.75
N PHE A 41 18.81 -16.88 10.44
CA PHE A 41 18.12 -17.92 9.64
C PHE A 41 18.35 -19.34 10.17
N ASP A 42 19.60 -19.76 10.36
CA ASP A 42 19.94 -21.15 10.69
C ASP A 42 19.24 -21.63 11.97
N HIS A 43 19.20 -20.78 13.01
CA HIS A 43 18.56 -21.09 14.28
C HIS A 43 17.07 -21.38 14.06
N GLY A 44 16.31 -20.40 13.53
CA GLY A 44 14.87 -20.54 13.32
C GLY A 44 14.52 -21.65 12.34
N HIS A 45 15.32 -21.84 11.28
CA HIS A 45 15.14 -22.95 10.35
C HIS A 45 15.28 -24.31 11.06
N GLN A 46 16.33 -24.50 11.86
CA GLN A 46 16.56 -25.74 12.59
C GLN A 46 15.47 -26.01 13.64
N GLU A 47 15.00 -24.97 14.33
CA GLU A 47 13.88 -25.08 15.26
C GLU A 47 12.60 -25.51 14.55
N LEU A 48 12.24 -24.88 13.42
CA LEU A 48 11.07 -25.27 12.66
C LEU A 48 11.22 -26.66 12.04
N MET A 49 12.41 -27.02 11.55
CA MET A 49 12.68 -28.38 11.09
C MET A 49 12.55 -29.41 12.21
N ARG A 50 12.79 -29.04 13.48
CA ARG A 50 12.60 -29.92 14.65
C ARG A 50 11.13 -30.00 15.06
N ASP A 51 10.50 -28.85 15.25
CA ASP A 51 9.25 -28.69 16.01
C ASP A 51 8.01 -28.56 15.13
N ASP A 52 8.13 -28.08 13.89
CA ASP A 52 7.03 -27.95 12.94
C ASP A 52 7.13 -29.03 11.84
N ARG A 53 6.32 -30.10 12.01
CA ARG A 53 6.25 -31.20 11.04
C ARG A 53 5.79 -30.74 9.65
N GLY A 54 4.85 -29.79 9.58
CA GLY A 54 4.31 -29.30 8.32
C GLY A 54 5.34 -28.49 7.55
N TYR A 55 6.03 -27.57 8.23
CA TYR A 55 7.17 -26.85 7.67
C TYR A 55 8.26 -27.80 7.20
N ARG A 56 8.67 -28.74 8.07
CA ARG A 56 9.69 -29.75 7.73
C ARG A 56 9.33 -30.50 6.46
N GLN A 57 8.07 -30.97 6.34
CA GLN A 57 7.64 -31.70 5.16
C GLN A 57 7.70 -30.83 3.90
N ARG A 58 7.18 -29.60 3.95
CA ARG A 58 7.22 -28.67 2.80
C ARG A 58 8.65 -28.35 2.35
N VAL A 59 9.60 -28.22 3.28
CA VAL A 59 11.02 -28.02 2.96
C VAL A 59 11.63 -29.27 2.32
N LEU A 60 11.36 -30.46 2.86
CA LEU A 60 11.88 -31.72 2.31
C LEU A 60 11.31 -32.01 0.91
N ASP A 61 10.02 -31.77 0.70
CA ASP A 61 9.36 -31.92 -0.59
C ASP A 61 9.93 -30.94 -1.62
N PHE A 62 10.18 -29.69 -1.22
CA PHE A 62 10.85 -28.71 -2.07
C PHE A 62 12.27 -29.14 -2.43
N ASN A 63 13.06 -29.60 -1.45
CA ASN A 63 14.42 -30.05 -1.68
C ASN A 63 14.46 -31.25 -2.64
N GLU A 64 13.49 -32.16 -2.57
CA GLU A 64 13.34 -33.25 -3.54
C GLU A 64 12.98 -32.74 -4.93
N ALA A 65 12.01 -31.82 -5.04
CA ALA A 65 11.65 -31.21 -6.32
C ALA A 65 12.81 -30.44 -6.95
N ALA A 66 13.61 -29.74 -6.15
CA ALA A 66 14.79 -28.99 -6.59
C ALA A 66 15.89 -29.91 -7.12
N ARG A 67 16.06 -31.12 -6.58
CA ARG A 67 17.06 -32.11 -7.06
C ARG A 67 16.82 -32.57 -8.49
N VAL A 68 15.55 -32.69 -8.89
CA VAL A 68 15.15 -33.21 -10.22
C VAL A 68 14.76 -32.11 -11.20
N ALA A 69 14.77 -30.84 -10.77
CA ALA A 69 14.50 -29.70 -11.62
C ALA A 69 15.63 -29.56 -12.67
N PRO A 70 15.30 -29.44 -13.98
CA PRO A 70 16.32 -29.25 -15.00
C PRO A 70 17.08 -27.92 -14.77
N PRO A 71 18.40 -27.87 -15.02
CA PRO A 71 19.15 -26.61 -15.02
C PRO A 71 18.47 -25.61 -15.96
N GLY A 72 18.17 -24.41 -15.44
CA GLY A 72 17.12 -23.52 -15.95
C GLY A 72 17.03 -23.32 -17.48
N ILE A 73 15.78 -23.22 -17.93
CA ILE A 73 15.40 -22.73 -19.26
C ILE A 73 15.97 -21.31 -19.42
N GLU A 74 16.79 -21.10 -20.46
CA GLU A 74 17.27 -19.78 -20.85
C GLU A 74 16.10 -18.87 -21.28
N ARG A 75 16.05 -17.71 -20.63
CA ARG A 75 15.79 -16.36 -21.15
C ARG A 75 14.46 -15.95 -21.81
N ASP A 76 13.46 -16.82 -21.95
CA ASP A 76 12.22 -16.44 -22.68
C ASP A 76 10.90 -16.42 -21.86
N LEU A 77 10.95 -16.46 -20.53
CA LEU A 77 9.74 -16.30 -19.70
C LEU A 77 9.88 -15.09 -18.76
N ASN A 78 9.00 -14.11 -18.97
CA ASN A 78 8.76 -12.89 -18.21
C ASN A 78 9.30 -12.92 -16.76
N THR A 79 10.15 -11.96 -16.41
CA THR A 79 10.68 -11.73 -15.05
C THR A 79 9.57 -11.82 -13.99
N PHE A 80 9.79 -12.59 -12.93
CA PHE A 80 8.85 -12.69 -11.81
C PHE A 80 8.87 -11.39 -10.99
N LYS A 81 7.68 -10.83 -10.70
CA LYS A 81 7.53 -9.65 -9.85
C LYS A 81 6.90 -10.08 -8.52
N VAL A 82 7.59 -9.81 -7.42
CA VAL A 82 7.15 -10.12 -6.06
C VAL A 82 6.61 -8.84 -5.43
N PRO A 83 5.32 -8.78 -5.05
CA PRO A 83 4.78 -7.66 -4.29
C PRO A 83 5.36 -7.67 -2.88
N VAL A 84 6.00 -6.58 -2.46
CA VAL A 84 6.57 -6.44 -1.11
C VAL A 84 5.90 -5.30 -0.36
N VAL A 85 5.80 -5.45 0.96
CA VAL A 85 5.43 -4.39 1.89
C VAL A 85 6.51 -4.24 2.95
N VAL A 86 6.88 -3.01 3.28
CA VAL A 86 7.90 -2.68 4.27
C VAL A 86 7.24 -2.04 5.48
N HIS A 87 7.28 -2.69 6.63
CA HIS A 87 6.78 -2.21 7.92
C HIS A 87 7.94 -1.62 8.73
N VAL A 88 7.96 -0.31 8.93
CA VAL A 88 8.93 0.38 9.79
C VAL A 88 8.38 0.42 11.21
N MET A 89 9.06 -0.25 12.13
CA MET A 89 8.63 -0.44 13.52
C MET A 89 9.24 0.67 14.39
N ASP A 90 8.64 1.85 14.35
CA ASP A 90 9.25 3.12 14.78
C ASP A 90 9.02 3.43 16.27
N ILE A 91 10.03 4.00 16.93
CA ILE A 91 9.95 4.51 18.30
C ILE A 91 10.32 6.00 18.39
N GLY A 92 10.46 6.67 17.23
CA GLY A 92 10.87 8.07 17.14
C GLY A 92 12.35 8.30 17.45
N THR A 93 13.19 7.28 17.29
CA THR A 93 14.65 7.35 17.54
C THR A 93 15.45 7.27 16.23
N ALA A 94 16.73 7.61 16.30
CA ALA A 94 17.63 7.51 15.15
C ALA A 94 17.81 6.07 14.62
N ALA A 95 17.54 5.04 15.44
CA ALA A 95 17.73 3.63 15.06
C ALA A 95 16.74 3.17 13.98
N THR A 96 15.55 3.77 13.93
CA THR A 96 14.46 3.48 12.96
C THR A 96 14.19 4.65 12.00
N ALA A 97 15.05 5.68 12.01
CA ALA A 97 14.92 6.90 11.20
C ALA A 97 15.28 6.71 9.71
N VAL A 98 14.85 5.59 9.12
CA VAL A 98 14.97 5.33 7.69
C VAL A 98 13.88 6.10 6.93
N THR A 99 14.25 6.82 5.89
CA THR A 99 13.30 7.58 5.05
C THR A 99 12.68 6.69 3.97
N ASP A 100 11.53 7.08 3.43
CA ASP A 100 10.90 6.36 2.31
C ASP A 100 11.82 6.32 1.07
N ASP A 101 12.65 7.36 0.87
CA ASP A 101 13.65 7.36 -0.20
C ASP A 101 14.76 6.34 0.03
N GLN A 102 15.21 6.17 1.28
CA GLN A 102 16.17 5.12 1.62
C GLN A 102 15.55 3.74 1.44
N ILE A 103 14.26 3.55 1.74
CA ILE A 103 13.56 2.29 1.49
C ILE A 103 13.47 2.02 -0.02
N ARG A 104 13.04 2.99 -0.83
CA ARG A 104 13.00 2.87 -2.30
C ARG A 104 14.39 2.58 -2.89
N ALA A 105 15.42 3.25 -2.40
CA ALA A 105 16.81 3.00 -2.79
C ALA A 105 17.28 1.59 -2.38
N GLY A 106 16.87 1.10 -1.21
CA GLY A 106 17.13 -0.27 -0.76
C GLY A 106 16.45 -1.34 -1.62
N ILE A 107 15.19 -1.13 -2.02
CA ILE A 107 14.49 -2.00 -2.99
C ILE A 107 15.19 -1.97 -4.35
N LYS A 108 15.60 -0.78 -4.84
CA LYS A 108 16.40 -0.64 -6.07
C LYS A 108 17.70 -1.44 -5.99
N LEU A 109 18.44 -1.29 -4.90
CA LEU A 109 19.72 -1.95 -4.69
C LEU A 109 19.56 -3.48 -4.64
N THR A 110 18.50 -3.95 -3.98
CA THR A 110 18.14 -5.37 -3.94
C THR A 110 17.83 -5.90 -5.35
N ASN A 111 17.05 -5.17 -6.14
CA ASN A 111 16.78 -5.53 -7.53
C ASN A 111 18.04 -5.51 -8.40
N GLN A 112 18.98 -4.59 -8.17
CA GLN A 112 20.28 -4.59 -8.86
C GLN A 112 21.07 -5.87 -8.60
N TYR A 113 21.12 -6.30 -7.33
CA TYR A 113 21.75 -7.57 -6.91
C TYR A 113 21.07 -8.80 -7.53
N TRP A 114 19.74 -8.86 -7.51
CA TRP A 114 18.98 -9.99 -8.04
C TRP A 114 18.92 -10.03 -9.56
N ARG A 115 18.98 -8.88 -10.25
CA ARG A 115 18.87 -8.81 -11.73
C ARG A 115 20.19 -8.69 -12.47
N LYS A 116 21.33 -8.64 -11.76
CA LYS A 116 22.67 -8.46 -12.33
C LYS A 116 22.73 -7.27 -13.31
N VAL A 117 22.25 -6.12 -12.86
CA VAL A 117 22.11 -4.92 -13.70
C VAL A 117 23.49 -4.36 -14.05
N ALA A 118 23.77 -4.19 -15.34
CA ALA A 118 25.07 -3.72 -15.83
C ALA A 118 25.46 -2.35 -15.27
N GLY A 119 26.72 -2.18 -14.85
CA GLY A 119 27.24 -0.94 -14.27
C GLY A 119 26.72 -0.61 -12.87
N SER A 120 25.96 -1.50 -12.23
CA SER A 120 25.44 -1.34 -10.88
C SER A 120 26.24 -2.13 -9.83
N ALA A 121 25.89 -1.99 -8.55
CA ALA A 121 26.49 -2.80 -7.47
C ALA A 121 26.21 -4.31 -7.61
N GLY A 122 25.23 -4.71 -8.43
CA GLY A 122 24.95 -6.11 -8.76
C GLY A 122 25.64 -6.62 -10.03
N ASP A 123 26.47 -5.82 -10.71
CA ASP A 123 27.19 -6.22 -11.92
C ASP A 123 28.42 -7.11 -11.66
N GLY A 124 28.33 -7.99 -10.66
CA GLY A 124 29.37 -8.96 -10.34
C GLY A 124 29.42 -10.13 -11.34
N SER A 125 30.28 -11.11 -11.05
CA SER A 125 30.48 -12.32 -11.88
C SER A 125 29.32 -13.32 -11.83
N GLY A 126 28.24 -13.01 -11.11
CA GLY A 126 27.07 -13.86 -10.94
C GLY A 126 26.12 -13.89 -12.13
N VAL A 127 24.92 -14.37 -11.86
CA VAL A 127 23.86 -14.52 -12.86
C VAL A 127 22.60 -13.73 -12.49
N ASP A 128 21.83 -13.29 -13.49
CA ASP A 128 20.52 -12.63 -13.29
C ASP A 128 19.48 -13.62 -12.73
N MET A 129 18.98 -13.46 -11.51
CA MET A 129 18.01 -14.39 -10.89
C MET A 129 16.62 -14.40 -11.57
N GLY A 130 16.29 -13.39 -12.37
CA GLY A 130 14.99 -13.29 -13.05
C GLY A 130 13.81 -12.98 -12.11
N ILE A 131 14.08 -12.44 -10.93
CA ILE A 131 13.08 -12.04 -9.92
C ILE A 131 13.32 -10.57 -9.55
N GLU A 132 12.25 -9.78 -9.48
CA GLU A 132 12.26 -8.41 -8.98
C GLU A 132 11.24 -8.21 -7.85
N PHE A 133 11.60 -7.40 -6.89
CA PHE A 133 10.79 -6.97 -5.76
C PHE A 133 10.17 -5.60 -6.04
N VAL A 134 8.87 -5.48 -5.81
CA VAL A 134 8.09 -4.31 -6.18
C VAL A 134 7.26 -3.89 -4.98
N LEU A 135 7.44 -2.66 -4.51
CA LEU A 135 6.58 -2.13 -3.45
C LEU A 135 5.12 -2.23 -3.89
N ALA A 136 4.28 -2.78 -3.03
CA ALA A 136 2.86 -2.92 -3.28
C ALA A 136 2.22 -1.56 -3.56
N VAL A 137 1.27 -1.53 -4.49
CA VAL A 137 0.51 -0.31 -4.85
C VAL A 137 -0.96 -0.40 -4.50
N ARG A 138 -1.39 -1.59 -4.07
CA ARG A 138 -2.69 -1.87 -3.51
C ARG A 138 -2.49 -2.43 -2.11
N ASP A 139 -3.18 -1.88 -1.12
CA ASP A 139 -3.21 -2.42 0.24
C ASP A 139 -4.24 -3.58 0.34
N PRO A 140 -4.28 -4.34 1.46
CA PRO A 140 -5.25 -5.43 1.62
C PRO A 140 -6.72 -4.99 1.58
N GLN A 141 -7.00 -3.70 1.76
CA GLN A 141 -8.34 -3.12 1.68
C GLN A 141 -8.69 -2.65 0.26
N GLY A 142 -7.75 -2.74 -0.69
CA GLY A 142 -7.94 -2.37 -2.08
C GLY A 142 -7.62 -0.91 -2.41
N ASN A 143 -7.03 -0.13 -1.49
CA ASN A 143 -6.67 1.28 -1.70
C ASN A 143 -5.26 1.46 -2.24
N CYS A 144 -4.97 2.64 -2.81
CA CYS A 144 -3.61 3.01 -3.19
C CYS A 144 -2.71 3.05 -1.96
N THR A 145 -1.49 2.54 -2.10
CA THR A 145 -0.47 2.56 -1.05
C THR A 145 0.92 2.81 -1.62
N SER A 146 1.85 3.26 -0.77
CA SER A 146 3.28 3.34 -1.07
C SER A 146 3.99 2.00 -0.92
N GLY A 147 3.32 1.00 -0.32
CA GLY A 147 3.93 -0.26 0.10
C GLY A 147 4.85 -0.11 1.31
N ILE A 148 4.82 1.05 1.97
CA ILE A 148 5.60 1.38 3.17
C ILE A 148 4.60 1.70 4.28
N ASP A 149 4.66 0.95 5.37
CA ASP A 149 3.88 1.15 6.57
C ASP A 149 4.79 1.63 7.70
N ARG A 150 4.31 2.54 8.55
CA ARG A 150 5.05 3.04 9.70
C ARG A 150 4.21 2.83 10.95
N VAL A 151 4.69 1.93 11.82
CA VAL A 151 3.99 1.49 13.02
C VAL A 151 4.64 2.14 14.23
N ASP A 152 3.85 2.85 15.03
CA ASP A 152 4.31 3.44 16.30
C ASP A 152 4.41 2.36 17.38
N MET A 153 5.64 2.05 17.77
CA MET A 153 6.00 1.07 18.79
C MET A 153 6.40 1.71 20.12
N SER A 154 6.28 3.04 20.26
CA SER A 154 6.74 3.79 21.45
C SER A 154 6.02 3.39 22.74
N ALA A 155 4.82 2.80 22.64
CA ALA A 155 4.05 2.27 23.76
C ALA A 155 4.38 0.82 24.13
N VAL A 156 5.18 0.11 23.30
CA VAL A 156 5.51 -1.31 23.51
C VAL A 156 6.80 -1.41 24.32
N ALA A 157 6.67 -1.46 25.65
CA ALA A 157 7.78 -1.38 26.58
C ALA A 157 8.91 -2.40 26.32
N ASP A 158 8.57 -3.65 25.97
CA ASP A 158 9.59 -4.68 25.70
C ASP A 158 10.39 -4.38 24.43
N TYR A 159 9.73 -3.86 23.37
CA TYR A 159 10.40 -3.44 22.14
C TYR A 159 11.27 -2.21 22.35
N VAL A 160 10.77 -1.19 23.06
CA VAL A 160 11.51 0.05 23.34
C VAL A 160 12.78 -0.21 24.14
N ASN A 161 12.75 -1.16 25.08
CA ASN A 161 13.88 -1.41 25.96
C ASN A 161 14.91 -2.40 25.40
N TYR A 162 14.48 -3.35 24.56
CA TYR A 162 15.30 -4.52 24.20
C TYR A 162 15.20 -4.93 22.72
N GLY A 163 14.39 -4.23 21.90
CA GLY A 163 14.13 -4.61 20.52
C GLY A 163 13.31 -5.89 20.37
N VAL A 164 13.56 -6.64 19.29
CA VAL A 164 12.90 -7.92 19.02
C VAL A 164 13.68 -9.06 19.68
N ALA A 165 12.98 -9.95 20.38
CA ALA A 165 13.54 -11.20 20.89
C ALA A 165 13.37 -12.29 19.82
N TYR A 166 14.49 -12.76 19.27
CA TYR A 166 14.55 -13.86 18.32
C TYR A 166 15.15 -15.13 18.95
N ASP A 167 16.36 -15.05 19.49
CA ASP A 167 17.03 -16.12 20.28
C ASP A 167 17.33 -15.66 21.73
N GLY A 168 17.07 -14.39 22.04
CA GLY A 168 17.23 -13.80 23.36
C GLY A 168 16.04 -14.01 24.29
N ALA A 169 16.28 -13.98 25.61
CA ALA A 169 15.24 -14.07 26.63
C ALA A 169 14.50 -12.74 26.92
N LEU A 170 14.93 -11.63 26.31
CA LEU A 170 14.44 -10.27 26.56
C LEU A 170 14.12 -9.57 25.24
N GLY A 171 12.97 -8.88 25.18
CA GLY A 171 12.47 -8.20 23.98
C GLY A 171 11.07 -8.65 23.55
N LEU A 172 10.53 -7.98 22.54
CA LEU A 172 9.23 -8.35 21.96
C LEU A 172 9.40 -9.62 21.11
N PRO A 173 8.68 -10.73 21.39
CA PRO A 173 8.80 -11.95 20.60
C PRO A 173 8.48 -11.73 19.11
N ASP A 174 9.17 -12.43 18.20
CA ASP A 174 8.95 -12.36 16.73
C ASP A 174 7.46 -12.47 16.35
N ALA A 175 6.75 -13.44 16.93
CA ALA A 175 5.32 -13.64 16.68
C ALA A 175 4.48 -12.43 17.12
N ALA A 176 4.84 -11.77 18.22
CA ALA A 176 4.15 -10.58 18.70
C ALA A 176 4.48 -9.37 17.83
N LEU A 177 5.73 -9.23 17.36
CA LEU A 177 6.11 -8.21 16.38
C LEU A 177 5.27 -8.34 15.11
N LYS A 178 5.20 -9.52 14.51
CA LYS A 178 4.44 -9.73 13.26
C LYS A 178 2.94 -9.56 13.49
N ALA A 179 2.42 -9.97 14.64
CA ALA A 179 1.01 -9.73 14.99
C ALA A 179 0.65 -8.23 15.10
N THR A 180 1.61 -7.34 15.38
CA THR A 180 1.32 -5.90 15.42
C THR A 180 0.90 -5.34 14.06
N ARG A 181 1.56 -5.78 12.98
CA ARG A 181 1.23 -5.37 11.62
C ARG A 181 1.73 -6.40 10.61
N THR A 182 0.80 -6.96 9.85
CA THR A 182 1.05 -7.92 8.78
C THR A 182 0.05 -7.70 7.65
N TRP A 183 0.50 -7.79 6.40
CA TRP A 183 -0.38 -7.94 5.24
C TRP A 183 -0.40 -9.40 4.81
N ASP A 184 -1.47 -9.83 4.16
CA ASP A 184 -1.69 -11.22 3.74
C ASP A 184 -0.43 -11.82 3.10
N GLN A 185 0.20 -12.79 3.79
CA GLN A 185 1.47 -13.37 3.37
C GLN A 185 1.36 -14.21 2.08
N THR A 186 0.14 -14.50 1.61
CA THR A 186 -0.08 -15.11 0.29
C THR A 186 -0.09 -14.08 -0.83
N GLN A 187 -0.33 -12.81 -0.52
CA GLN A 187 -0.39 -11.74 -1.51
C GLN A 187 0.84 -10.83 -1.50
N TYR A 188 1.46 -10.66 -0.33
CA TYR A 188 2.57 -9.74 -0.11
C TYR A 188 3.71 -10.46 0.62
N TYR A 189 4.95 -10.19 0.19
CA TYR A 189 6.10 -10.53 1.00
C TYR A 189 6.35 -9.41 2.02
N ASN A 190 6.28 -9.73 3.30
CA ASN A 190 6.36 -8.75 4.39
C ASN A 190 7.81 -8.59 4.87
N ILE A 191 8.25 -7.34 5.02
CA ILE A 191 9.58 -6.96 5.50
C ILE A 191 9.40 -6.04 6.71
N TRP A 192 9.88 -6.43 7.89
CA TRP A 192 9.87 -5.58 9.09
C TRP A 192 11.26 -4.97 9.31
N LEU A 193 11.31 -3.64 9.35
CA LEU A 193 12.49 -2.87 9.70
C LEU A 193 12.42 -2.49 11.18
N VAL A 194 13.37 -2.97 11.97
CA VAL A 194 13.41 -2.79 13.42
C VAL A 194 14.67 -2.04 13.87
N GLY A 195 14.61 -1.43 15.05
CA GLY A 195 15.76 -0.68 15.59
C GLY A 195 16.85 -1.58 16.18
N GLU A 196 16.45 -2.73 16.73
CA GLU A 196 17.31 -3.61 17.52
C GLU A 196 16.77 -5.04 17.54
N ILE A 197 17.68 -6.03 17.56
CA ILE A 197 17.39 -7.47 17.68
C ILE A 197 18.26 -8.03 18.82
N ASP A 198 17.66 -8.85 19.69
CA ASP A 198 18.27 -9.52 20.84
C ASP A 198 19.07 -8.57 21.76
N ASN A 199 18.52 -7.38 22.05
CA ASN A 199 19.15 -6.36 22.90
C ASN A 199 20.59 -6.02 22.48
N GLY A 200 20.76 -5.74 21.18
CA GLY A 200 22.03 -5.35 20.58
C GLY A 200 22.90 -6.55 20.23
N GLY A 201 22.25 -7.70 19.98
CA GLY A 201 22.88 -8.92 19.56
C GLY A 201 23.52 -8.82 18.17
N PRO A 202 24.29 -9.83 17.76
CA PRO A 202 25.00 -9.81 16.48
C PRO A 202 24.08 -10.04 15.27
N VAL A 203 22.77 -10.22 15.44
CA VAL A 203 21.86 -10.57 14.35
C VAL A 203 21.49 -9.32 13.53
N ALA A 204 21.84 -9.31 12.25
CA ALA A 204 21.50 -8.20 11.34
C ALA A 204 20.10 -8.34 10.73
N GLY A 205 19.64 -9.58 10.55
CA GLY A 205 18.34 -9.93 10.03
C GLY A 205 18.12 -11.44 10.06
N TYR A 206 16.89 -11.83 9.77
CA TYR A 206 16.48 -13.20 9.58
C TYR A 206 15.24 -13.27 8.68
N ALA A 207 15.12 -14.37 7.94
CA ALA A 207 13.97 -14.69 7.12
C ALA A 207 13.55 -16.15 7.30
N TYR A 208 12.40 -16.50 6.76
CA TYR A 208 11.89 -17.86 6.75
C TYR A 208 11.78 -18.37 5.32
N PHE A 209 12.14 -19.63 5.10
CA PHE A 209 11.97 -20.32 3.82
C PHE A 209 10.55 -20.24 3.28
N ALA A 210 10.40 -20.43 1.97
CA ALA A 210 9.10 -20.50 1.29
C ALA A 210 8.20 -21.63 1.82
N GLY A 211 8.75 -22.60 2.55
CA GLY A 211 7.96 -23.55 3.36
C GLY A 211 7.10 -22.90 4.44
N SER A 212 7.35 -21.64 4.83
CA SER A 212 6.50 -20.87 5.74
C SER A 212 5.40 -20.09 5.01
N HIS A 213 5.34 -20.12 3.68
CA HIS A 213 4.43 -19.27 2.90
C HIS A 213 2.97 -19.37 3.35
N GLY A 214 2.33 -18.22 3.60
CA GLY A 214 0.96 -18.11 4.11
C GLY A 214 0.80 -18.36 5.61
N SER A 215 1.88 -18.65 6.34
CA SER A 215 1.86 -18.76 7.81
C SER A 215 2.18 -17.43 8.49
N ALA A 216 1.83 -17.33 9.78
CA ALA A 216 2.04 -16.13 10.60
C ALA A 216 3.52 -15.69 10.73
N ILE A 217 4.48 -16.59 10.44
CA ILE A 217 5.91 -16.30 10.53
C ILE A 217 6.55 -15.91 9.19
N ASP A 218 5.83 -16.02 8.05
CA ASP A 218 6.41 -15.73 6.73
C ASP A 218 6.82 -14.25 6.58
N GLY A 219 8.01 -14.03 6.04
CA GLY A 219 8.60 -12.72 5.80
C GLY A 219 10.01 -12.56 6.39
N THR A 220 10.53 -11.33 6.32
CA THR A 220 11.89 -10.96 6.76
C THR A 220 11.83 -9.93 7.87
N VAL A 221 12.63 -10.09 8.92
CA VAL A 221 12.89 -9.04 9.92
C VAL A 221 14.36 -8.65 9.81
N MET A 222 14.65 -7.35 9.76
CA MET A 222 16.04 -6.86 9.69
C MET A 222 16.20 -5.49 10.36
N LEU A 223 17.43 -5.14 10.73
CA LEU A 223 17.71 -3.81 11.27
C LEU A 223 17.54 -2.74 10.18
N ALA A 224 16.85 -1.65 10.52
CA ALA A 224 16.59 -0.53 9.61
C ALA A 224 17.89 0.11 9.09
N SER A 225 18.96 0.09 9.89
CA SER A 225 20.29 0.60 9.53
C SER A 225 20.96 -0.14 8.37
N TYR A 226 20.49 -1.34 8.00
CA TYR A 226 21.02 -2.14 6.91
C TYR A 226 20.19 -2.06 5.61
N MET A 227 19.18 -1.19 5.52
CA MET A 227 18.31 -1.07 4.34
C MET A 227 19.07 -0.79 3.02
N LEU A 228 20.21 -0.10 3.10
CA LEU A 228 21.08 0.23 1.95
C LEU A 228 22.28 -0.72 1.80
N SER A 229 22.15 -1.97 2.25
CA SER A 229 23.20 -2.99 2.20
C SER A 229 22.76 -4.26 1.47
N SER A 230 23.64 -5.26 1.37
CA SER A 230 23.31 -6.59 0.82
C SER A 230 22.48 -7.47 1.76
N VAL A 231 22.25 -7.08 3.02
CA VAL A 231 21.51 -7.87 4.01
C VAL A 231 20.12 -8.26 3.49
N LEU A 232 19.34 -7.30 2.95
CA LEU A 232 18.02 -7.62 2.44
C LEU A 232 18.07 -8.64 1.28
N ALA A 233 19.05 -8.54 0.40
CA ALA A 233 19.22 -9.50 -0.69
C ALA A 233 19.60 -10.90 -0.18
N HIS A 234 20.41 -10.98 0.87
CA HIS A 234 20.77 -12.22 1.58
C HIS A 234 19.54 -12.86 2.23
N GLU A 235 18.78 -12.09 3.02
CA GLU A 235 17.57 -12.58 3.69
C GLU A 235 16.49 -13.04 2.71
N LEU A 236 16.33 -12.32 1.59
CA LEU A 236 15.45 -12.76 0.51
C LEU A 236 15.97 -14.05 -0.15
N GLY A 237 17.28 -14.29 -0.18
CA GLY A 237 17.82 -15.57 -0.64
C GLY A 237 17.26 -16.73 0.18
N HIS A 238 17.25 -16.61 1.50
CA HIS A 238 16.56 -17.56 2.38
C HIS A 238 15.06 -17.61 2.09
N ALA A 239 14.39 -16.47 1.93
CA ALA A 239 12.97 -16.43 1.58
C ALA A 239 12.60 -17.27 0.34
N PHE A 240 13.54 -17.43 -0.59
CA PHE A 240 13.42 -18.25 -1.80
C PHE A 240 14.23 -19.57 -1.75
N ASN A 241 14.37 -20.15 -0.55
CA ASN A 241 14.94 -21.48 -0.29
C ASN A 241 16.41 -21.66 -0.68
N LEU A 242 17.22 -20.60 -0.52
CA LEU A 242 18.67 -20.71 -0.55
C LEU A 242 19.20 -20.88 0.86
N TYR A 243 20.02 -21.90 1.07
CA TYR A 243 20.80 -22.06 2.29
C TYR A 243 22.01 -21.15 2.28
N HIS A 244 22.65 -20.97 3.43
CA HIS A 244 24.01 -20.44 3.48
C HIS A 244 24.94 -21.34 2.65
N THR A 245 25.89 -20.77 1.91
CA THR A 245 26.82 -21.57 1.06
C THR A 245 27.75 -22.48 1.88
N PHE A 246 27.87 -22.23 3.19
CA PHE A 246 28.63 -23.03 4.14
C PHE A 246 27.74 -23.96 5.00
N GLU A 247 26.51 -24.24 4.57
CA GLU A 247 25.58 -25.11 5.31
C GLU A 247 26.25 -26.45 5.68
N GLY A 248 26.17 -26.83 6.95
CA GLY A 248 26.81 -28.04 7.47
C GLY A 248 28.28 -27.91 7.90
N ASP A 249 28.85 -26.69 7.97
CA ASP A 249 30.26 -26.46 8.35
C ASP A 249 30.58 -26.58 9.86
N ALA A 250 29.60 -26.93 10.68
CA ALA A 250 29.72 -27.01 12.14
C ALA A 250 30.38 -25.76 12.76
N ASN A 251 29.87 -24.57 12.42
CA ASN A 251 30.39 -23.27 12.89
C ASN A 251 31.86 -23.02 12.48
N GLY A 252 32.21 -23.41 11.26
CA GLY A 252 33.54 -23.20 10.67
C GLY A 252 34.61 -24.19 11.13
N THR A 253 34.23 -25.28 11.81
CA THR A 253 35.19 -26.25 12.36
C THR A 253 35.43 -27.45 11.45
N THR A 254 34.48 -27.78 10.57
CA THR A 254 34.55 -28.97 9.72
C THR A 254 34.00 -28.64 8.33
N CYS A 255 34.60 -29.20 7.27
CA CYS A 255 34.03 -29.04 5.93
C CYS A 255 32.63 -29.70 5.85
N PRO A 256 31.66 -29.06 5.16
CA PRO A 256 30.37 -29.70 4.87
C PRO A 256 30.54 -31.08 4.22
N THR A 257 29.56 -31.96 4.47
CA THR A 257 29.50 -33.25 3.76
C THR A 257 29.31 -32.98 2.26
N ASN A 258 29.97 -33.76 1.40
CA ASN A 258 29.91 -33.59 -0.06
C ASN A 258 29.90 -34.94 -0.78
N GLY A 259 28.95 -35.82 -0.41
CA GLY A 259 28.71 -37.07 -1.12
C GLY A 259 27.97 -36.84 -2.44
N THR A 260 26.98 -35.95 -2.43
CA THR A 260 26.27 -35.44 -3.61
C THR A 260 25.88 -33.97 -3.41
N CYS A 261 26.40 -33.06 -4.24
CA CYS A 261 26.16 -31.61 -4.13
C CYS A 261 24.68 -31.18 -4.26
N ALA A 262 23.80 -32.05 -4.78
CA ALA A 262 22.36 -31.76 -4.89
C ALA A 262 21.58 -32.09 -3.60
N ALA A 263 22.17 -32.82 -2.66
CA ALA A 263 21.51 -33.24 -1.41
C ALA A 263 22.28 -32.82 -0.15
N ASP A 264 23.60 -32.60 -0.26
CA ASP A 264 24.45 -32.19 0.83
C ASP A 264 24.79 -30.69 0.75
N GLY A 265 25.26 -30.12 1.86
CA GLY A 265 25.62 -28.70 1.96
C GLY A 265 24.43 -27.78 1.71
N ASP A 266 24.64 -26.74 0.92
CA ASP A 266 23.61 -25.77 0.52
C ASP A 266 22.68 -26.30 -0.60
N GLN A 267 22.89 -27.55 -1.03
CA GLN A 267 22.15 -28.26 -2.07
C GLN A 267 22.18 -27.56 -3.43
N VAL A 268 23.29 -26.89 -3.74
CA VAL A 268 23.54 -26.23 -5.01
C VAL A 268 24.89 -26.72 -5.57
N CYS A 269 24.89 -27.31 -6.76
CA CYS A 269 26.09 -27.96 -7.30
C CYS A 269 27.14 -27.00 -7.87
N ASP A 270 26.78 -25.76 -8.17
CA ASP A 270 27.71 -24.74 -8.65
C ASP A 270 28.20 -23.78 -7.55
N THR A 271 27.86 -24.07 -6.29
CA THR A 271 28.48 -23.51 -5.09
C THR A 271 29.35 -24.58 -4.44
N PRO A 272 30.68 -24.41 -4.39
CA PRO A 272 31.55 -25.42 -3.81
C PRO A 272 31.35 -25.51 -2.28
N PRO A 273 31.40 -26.71 -1.66
CA PRO A 273 31.32 -26.82 -0.21
C PRO A 273 32.53 -26.12 0.42
N HIS A 274 32.30 -25.32 1.45
CA HIS A 274 33.36 -24.59 2.13
C HIS A 274 33.00 -24.33 3.59
N ILE A 275 34.01 -24.04 4.42
CA ILE A 275 33.78 -23.51 5.77
C ILE A 275 33.48 -22.01 5.71
N ARG A 276 32.69 -21.49 6.66
CA ARG A 276 32.44 -20.04 6.74
C ARG A 276 33.77 -19.27 6.80
N PRO A 277 33.99 -18.25 5.95
CA PRO A 277 35.26 -17.56 5.87
C PRO A 277 35.42 -16.53 6.98
N ALA A 278 36.61 -16.45 7.60
CA ALA A 278 36.90 -15.45 8.63
C ALA A 278 37.22 -14.04 8.07
N SER A 279 37.56 -13.95 6.77
CA SER A 279 37.89 -12.69 6.10
C SER A 279 37.74 -12.82 4.58
N CYS A 280 37.67 -11.67 3.88
CA CYS A 280 37.66 -11.64 2.43
C CYS A 280 39.08 -11.94 1.87
N ASN A 281 39.30 -13.14 1.34
CA ASN A 281 40.56 -13.55 0.71
C ASN A 281 40.35 -14.25 -0.64
N PRO A 282 40.04 -13.50 -1.71
CA PRO A 282 39.71 -14.06 -3.03
C PRO A 282 40.89 -14.79 -3.69
N GLY A 283 42.14 -14.50 -3.31
CA GLY A 283 43.33 -15.18 -3.80
C GLY A 283 43.63 -16.53 -3.11
N GLY A 284 42.83 -16.94 -2.12
CA GLY A 284 43.00 -18.19 -1.39
C GLY A 284 42.41 -19.41 -2.12
N THR A 285 42.66 -20.59 -1.55
CA THR A 285 42.17 -21.88 -2.03
C THR A 285 41.24 -22.55 -1.02
N ASN A 286 40.18 -23.21 -1.51
CA ASN A 286 39.17 -23.88 -0.72
C ASN A 286 39.62 -25.31 -0.34
N SER A 287 39.92 -25.53 0.94
CA SER A 287 40.38 -26.85 1.41
C SER A 287 39.30 -27.93 1.37
N CYS A 288 38.03 -27.57 1.24
CA CYS A 288 36.89 -28.49 1.34
C CYS A 288 36.52 -29.19 0.02
N ASP A 289 37.08 -28.76 -1.12
CA ASP A 289 36.74 -29.29 -2.44
C ASP A 289 37.96 -29.63 -3.32
N GLY A 290 39.14 -29.75 -2.71
CA GLY A 290 40.37 -30.05 -3.44
C GLY A 290 41.12 -28.83 -3.94
N ASN A 291 41.00 -27.68 -3.25
CA ASN A 291 41.72 -26.43 -3.49
C ASN A 291 41.23 -25.64 -4.71
N SER A 292 39.91 -25.58 -4.93
CA SER A 292 39.34 -24.60 -5.86
C SER A 292 39.60 -23.16 -5.37
N SER A 293 39.32 -22.16 -6.20
CA SER A 293 39.51 -20.75 -5.77
C SER A 293 38.41 -20.33 -4.78
N ASN A 294 38.80 -19.64 -3.71
CA ASN A 294 37.85 -19.04 -2.76
C ASN A 294 36.90 -18.03 -3.43
N SER A 295 37.30 -17.45 -4.57
CA SER A 295 36.44 -16.54 -5.34
C SER A 295 35.11 -17.16 -5.80
N LEU A 296 35.00 -18.49 -5.84
CA LEU A 296 33.78 -19.20 -6.23
C LEU A 296 32.66 -19.11 -5.18
N HIS A 297 32.97 -18.75 -3.94
CA HIS A 297 31.99 -18.73 -2.85
C HIS A 297 32.09 -17.49 -1.93
N LEU A 298 33.24 -16.83 -1.85
CA LEU A 298 33.41 -15.62 -1.03
C LEU A 298 32.45 -14.50 -1.45
N TYR A 299 32.27 -14.37 -2.75
CA TYR A 299 31.42 -13.38 -3.39
C TYR A 299 29.95 -13.77 -3.36
N ASN A 300 29.56 -14.92 -2.81
CA ASN A 300 28.16 -15.32 -2.84
C ASN A 300 27.34 -14.48 -1.85
N TYR A 301 26.17 -13.99 -2.27
CA TYR A 301 25.27 -13.26 -1.36
C TYR A 301 24.83 -14.11 -0.16
N MET A 302 24.80 -15.44 -0.28
CA MET A 302 24.46 -16.37 0.81
C MET A 302 25.65 -16.74 1.70
N ASN A 303 26.71 -15.94 1.68
CA ASN A 303 27.87 -16.03 2.57
C ASN A 303 27.90 -14.80 3.50
N TYR A 304 28.72 -14.81 4.55
CA TYR A 304 28.85 -13.71 5.53
C TYR A 304 30.03 -12.76 5.27
N THR A 305 30.69 -12.85 4.12
CA THR A 305 31.92 -12.08 3.92
C THR A 305 31.65 -10.65 3.45
N PRO A 306 32.52 -9.69 3.82
CA PRO A 306 32.40 -8.30 3.38
C PRO A 306 32.96 -8.06 1.97
N CYS A 307 33.11 -9.10 1.13
CA CYS A 307 33.71 -8.94 -0.19
C CYS A 307 32.88 -8.02 -1.11
N ALA A 308 33.56 -7.30 -2.01
CA ALA A 308 32.96 -6.26 -2.85
C ALA A 308 32.37 -6.78 -4.18
N ASP A 309 32.83 -7.92 -4.70
CA ASP A 309 32.17 -8.60 -5.81
C ASP A 309 31.09 -9.51 -5.21
N ASN A 310 29.82 -9.30 -5.53
CA ASN A 310 28.75 -10.15 -5.02
C ASN A 310 27.99 -10.86 -6.14
N MET A 311 27.54 -12.10 -5.90
CA MET A 311 26.94 -12.96 -6.91
C MET A 311 25.91 -13.95 -6.34
N PHE A 312 24.93 -14.30 -7.18
CA PHE A 312 24.23 -15.58 -7.11
C PHE A 312 24.72 -16.49 -8.24
N THR A 313 24.59 -17.81 -8.05
CA THR A 313 24.94 -18.82 -9.06
C THR A 313 23.72 -19.27 -9.88
N ALA A 314 23.94 -20.03 -10.97
CA ALA A 314 22.87 -20.54 -11.81
C ALA A 314 22.02 -21.61 -11.11
N GLY A 315 22.65 -22.41 -10.23
CA GLY A 315 21.95 -23.35 -9.36
C GLY A 315 21.08 -22.65 -8.33
N GLN A 316 21.56 -21.57 -7.71
CA GLN A 316 20.76 -20.73 -6.82
C GLN A 316 19.56 -20.10 -7.55
N ARG A 317 19.76 -19.57 -8.78
CA ARG A 317 18.64 -19.10 -9.63
C ARG A 317 17.58 -20.17 -9.81
N THR A 318 17.98 -21.38 -10.18
CA THR A 318 17.06 -22.48 -10.47
C THR A 318 16.21 -22.81 -9.23
N ARG A 319 16.82 -22.88 -8.04
CA ARG A 319 16.09 -23.10 -6.78
C ARG A 319 15.14 -21.94 -6.46
N ALA A 320 15.60 -20.70 -6.56
CA ALA A 320 14.77 -19.53 -6.24
C ALA A 320 13.55 -19.41 -7.18
N GLN A 321 13.74 -19.65 -8.48
CA GLN A 321 12.65 -19.66 -9.45
C GLN A 321 11.67 -20.84 -9.23
N LEU A 322 12.17 -21.99 -8.79
CA LEU A 322 11.30 -23.09 -8.38
C LEU A 322 10.46 -22.70 -7.15
N ALA A 323 11.06 -22.04 -6.16
CA ALA A 323 10.33 -21.55 -4.98
C ALA A 323 9.23 -20.56 -5.38
N MET A 324 9.52 -19.65 -6.32
CA MET A 324 8.56 -18.71 -6.90
C MET A 324 7.38 -19.41 -7.60
N THR A 325 7.64 -20.47 -8.36
CA THR A 325 6.62 -21.11 -9.21
C THR A 325 5.83 -22.21 -8.48
N THR A 326 6.33 -22.70 -7.35
CA THR A 326 5.69 -23.76 -6.55
C THR A 326 5.10 -23.23 -5.26
N GLN A 327 5.95 -22.84 -4.31
CA GLN A 327 5.52 -22.47 -2.96
C GLN A 327 5.01 -21.03 -2.86
N ARG A 328 5.54 -20.09 -3.67
CA ARG A 328 5.20 -18.65 -3.64
C ARG A 328 4.47 -18.17 -4.90
N ASN A 329 3.79 -19.08 -5.61
CA ASN A 329 3.17 -18.77 -6.90
C ASN A 329 1.99 -17.78 -6.78
N SER A 330 1.39 -17.66 -5.61
CA SER A 330 0.34 -16.70 -5.23
C SER A 330 0.79 -15.23 -5.35
N PHE A 331 2.10 -14.95 -5.37
CA PHE A 331 2.63 -13.60 -5.63
C PHE A 331 2.44 -13.16 -7.08
N LEU A 332 2.22 -14.10 -8.00
CA LEU A 332 2.16 -13.80 -9.43
C LEU A 332 0.80 -13.22 -9.82
N ALA A 333 0.81 -12.13 -10.58
CA ALA A 333 -0.41 -11.54 -11.15
C ALA A 333 -1.20 -12.53 -12.03
N ALA A 334 -0.50 -13.45 -12.70
CA ALA A 334 -1.10 -14.54 -13.48
C ALA A 334 -2.01 -15.46 -12.62
N ASN A 335 -1.78 -15.51 -11.32
CA ASN A 335 -2.57 -16.28 -10.36
C ASN A 335 -3.59 -15.41 -9.59
N GLY A 336 -3.93 -14.23 -10.11
CA GLY A 336 -4.99 -13.37 -9.58
C GLY A 336 -4.55 -12.38 -8.50
N ASN A 337 -3.24 -12.24 -8.25
CA ASN A 337 -2.74 -11.25 -7.32
C ASN A 337 -2.81 -9.83 -7.90
N LEU A 338 -3.50 -8.93 -7.20
CA LEU A 338 -3.73 -7.55 -7.62
C LEU A 338 -2.86 -6.52 -6.89
N ALA A 339 -1.92 -6.96 -6.05
CA ALA A 339 -1.05 -6.10 -5.23
C ALA A 339 -0.25 -5.08 -6.05
N LEU A 340 0.08 -5.42 -7.30
CA LEU A 340 0.82 -4.56 -8.23
C LEU A 340 -0.06 -3.86 -9.27
N VAL A 341 -1.39 -4.03 -9.20
CA VAL A 341 -2.35 -3.41 -10.11
C VAL A 341 -2.89 -2.14 -9.47
N PRO A 342 -2.64 -0.94 -10.03
CA PRO A 342 -3.13 0.32 -9.50
C PRO A 342 -4.65 0.30 -9.21
N PRO A 343 -5.09 0.55 -7.96
CA PRO A 343 -6.51 0.62 -7.60
C PRO A 343 -7.20 1.91 -8.02
N ALA A 344 -6.45 3.00 -8.20
CA ALA A 344 -6.99 4.30 -8.56
C ALA A 344 -5.98 5.09 -9.43
N ALA A 345 -6.38 6.30 -9.79
CA ALA A 345 -5.54 7.24 -10.53
C ALA A 345 -4.18 7.46 -9.82
N PRO A 346 -3.04 7.33 -10.54
CA PRO A 346 -1.73 7.57 -9.97
C PRO A 346 -1.55 9.05 -9.61
N GLN A 347 -0.86 9.33 -8.51
CA GLN A 347 -0.43 10.68 -8.18
C GLN A 347 0.96 10.86 -8.76
N LEU A 348 1.03 11.63 -9.86
CA LEU A 348 2.29 11.84 -10.54
C LEU A 348 3.21 12.73 -9.69
N ASP A 349 4.46 12.32 -9.57
CA ASP A 349 5.53 13.10 -8.94
C ASP A 349 6.84 12.79 -9.65
N PHE A 350 7.73 13.78 -9.74
CA PHE A 350 9.07 13.56 -10.26
C PHE A 350 10.05 14.61 -9.79
N MET A 351 11.34 14.28 -9.91
CA MET A 351 12.42 15.24 -9.65
C MET A 351 13.47 15.21 -10.77
N ALA A 352 14.20 16.31 -10.92
CA ALA A 352 15.43 16.33 -11.71
C ALA A 352 16.64 16.01 -10.81
N GLY A 353 17.59 15.23 -11.32
CA GLY A 353 18.81 14.88 -10.59
C GLY A 353 19.73 16.08 -10.29
N THR A 354 19.48 17.22 -10.91
CA THR A 354 20.08 18.52 -10.56
C THR A 354 19.13 19.64 -10.98
N SER A 355 19.10 20.72 -10.21
CA SER A 355 18.32 21.93 -10.52
C SER A 355 19.08 22.90 -11.44
N LEU A 356 20.39 22.73 -11.60
CA LEU A 356 21.22 23.60 -12.43
C LEU A 356 22.38 22.85 -13.11
N LEU A 357 22.59 23.16 -14.39
CA LEU A 357 23.67 22.69 -15.23
C LEU A 357 24.57 23.86 -15.65
N CYS A 358 25.87 23.69 -15.46
CA CYS A 358 26.89 24.65 -15.85
C CYS A 358 27.33 24.40 -17.30
N GLY A 359 26.80 25.18 -18.24
CA GLY A 359 27.08 25.10 -19.66
C GLY A 359 26.16 24.16 -20.44
N THR A 360 26.18 24.30 -21.76
CA THR A 360 25.42 23.46 -22.70
C THR A 360 26.12 22.12 -22.94
N GLY A 361 25.37 21.10 -23.34
CA GLY A 361 25.89 19.74 -23.59
C GLY A 361 25.97 18.87 -22.34
N GLN A 362 25.49 19.38 -21.21
CA GLN A 362 25.40 18.63 -19.95
C GLN A 362 24.13 17.78 -19.91
N THR A 363 24.16 16.72 -19.11
CA THR A 363 23.05 15.79 -18.97
C THR A 363 22.26 16.02 -17.68
N VAL A 364 20.95 15.85 -17.75
CA VAL A 364 20.08 15.73 -16.56
C VAL A 364 19.24 14.48 -16.64
N THR A 365 19.14 13.75 -15.54
CA THR A 365 18.25 12.60 -15.39
C THR A 365 16.98 13.04 -14.66
N LEU A 366 15.81 12.65 -15.16
CA LEU A 366 14.54 12.82 -14.43
C LEU A 366 14.17 11.50 -13.74
N GLU A 367 13.76 11.59 -12.48
CA GLU A 367 13.33 10.46 -11.67
C GLU A 367 11.84 10.53 -11.38
N ASP A 368 11.10 9.49 -11.80
CA ASP A 368 9.70 9.25 -11.45
C ASP A 368 9.57 8.86 -9.97
N ARG A 369 8.82 9.66 -9.21
CA ARG A 369 8.44 9.44 -7.80
C ARG A 369 6.94 9.23 -7.62
N SER A 370 6.22 9.06 -8.73
CA SER A 370 4.77 8.93 -8.72
C SER A 370 4.32 7.79 -7.81
N THR A 371 3.24 8.02 -7.07
CA THR A 371 2.66 7.02 -6.18
C THR A 371 1.49 6.29 -6.84
N CYS A 372 1.11 5.14 -6.28
CA CYS A 372 0.10 4.25 -6.84
C CYS A 372 0.47 3.70 -8.24
N LEU A 373 1.77 3.65 -8.56
CA LEU A 373 2.32 3.00 -9.75
C LEU A 373 3.39 1.98 -9.33
N PRO A 374 3.33 0.74 -9.85
CA PRO A 374 4.30 -0.27 -9.47
C PRO A 374 5.69 0.13 -9.97
N ASN A 375 6.70 0.01 -9.12
CA ASN A 375 8.07 0.42 -9.43
C ASN A 375 9.09 -0.53 -8.82
N THR A 376 10.00 -1.01 -9.66
CA THR A 376 11.16 -1.81 -9.23
C THR A 376 12.43 -0.97 -9.16
N TYR A 377 12.34 0.27 -9.62
CA TYR A 377 13.39 1.30 -9.67
C TYR A 377 14.56 0.94 -10.59
N LEU A 378 14.36 -0.04 -11.47
CA LEU A 378 15.23 -0.35 -12.60
C LEU A 378 14.74 0.35 -13.88
N ASP A 379 15.67 0.64 -14.80
CA ASP A 379 15.38 1.46 -15.99
C ASP A 379 14.69 0.67 -17.12
N ASP A 380 14.80 -0.66 -17.11
CA ASP A 380 14.25 -1.60 -18.11
C ASP A 380 12.98 -2.34 -17.64
N ALA A 381 12.45 -1.98 -16.46
CA ALA A 381 11.31 -2.67 -15.89
C ALA A 381 9.99 -2.31 -16.59
N GLU A 382 9.45 -3.24 -17.36
CA GLU A 382 8.14 -3.12 -17.99
C GLU A 382 7.01 -3.58 -17.06
N PHE A 383 5.88 -2.86 -17.09
CA PHE A 383 4.64 -3.24 -16.44
C PHE A 383 3.51 -3.23 -17.49
N PRO A 384 2.84 -4.38 -17.72
CA PRO A 384 1.76 -4.45 -18.71
C PRO A 384 0.68 -3.40 -18.47
N GLY A 385 0.31 -2.67 -19.53
CA GLY A 385 -0.74 -1.65 -19.46
C GLY A 385 -0.29 -0.31 -18.84
N ILE A 386 1.00 -0.11 -18.56
CA ILE A 386 1.55 1.16 -18.06
C ILE A 386 2.60 1.68 -19.05
N THR A 387 2.43 2.92 -19.51
CA THR A 387 3.41 3.58 -20.41
C THR A 387 3.74 4.98 -19.91
N TYR A 388 4.96 5.43 -20.20
CA TYR A 388 5.50 6.72 -19.79
C TYR A 388 5.79 7.57 -21.03
N ALA A 389 5.55 8.87 -20.94
CA ALA A 389 5.99 9.85 -21.91
C ALA A 389 6.47 11.11 -21.19
N TRP A 390 7.72 11.47 -21.47
CA TRP A 390 8.39 12.63 -20.93
C TRP A 390 8.63 13.66 -22.01
N SER A 391 8.47 14.94 -21.66
CA SER A 391 8.89 16.09 -22.45
C SER A 391 9.63 17.07 -21.57
N ILE A 392 10.82 17.51 -21.97
CA ILE A 392 11.55 18.62 -21.32
C ILE A 392 11.83 19.73 -22.34
N THR A 393 11.48 20.97 -22.01
CA THR A 393 11.55 22.10 -22.94
C THR A 393 11.90 23.42 -22.26
N ASN A 394 12.69 24.26 -22.92
CA ASN A 394 12.92 25.66 -22.53
C ASN A 394 12.10 26.65 -23.38
N GLY A 395 11.08 26.15 -24.10
CA GLY A 395 10.26 26.94 -25.04
C GLY A 395 10.91 27.14 -26.43
N ILE A 396 12.20 26.83 -26.59
CA ILE A 396 12.92 26.89 -27.88
C ILE A 396 13.15 25.48 -28.41
N VAL A 397 13.70 24.60 -27.55
CA VAL A 397 14.01 23.20 -27.87
C VAL A 397 13.18 22.31 -26.96
N THR A 398 12.69 21.19 -27.50
CA THR A 398 11.95 20.17 -26.75
C THR A 398 12.61 18.81 -26.97
N TYR A 399 12.83 18.08 -25.88
CA TYR A 399 13.34 16.72 -25.89
C TYR A 399 12.26 15.79 -25.35
N ASN A 400 12.12 14.61 -25.93
CA ASN A 400 11.11 13.63 -25.53
C ASN A 400 11.74 12.28 -25.21
N SER A 401 11.10 11.51 -24.33
CA SER A 401 11.49 10.12 -24.05
C SER A 401 10.28 9.31 -23.59
N THR A 402 10.29 8.02 -23.86
CA THR A 402 9.32 7.06 -23.30
C THR A 402 9.93 6.20 -22.19
N ALA A 403 11.22 6.37 -21.91
CA ALA A 403 11.88 5.71 -20.80
C ALA A 403 11.29 6.22 -19.48
N ARG A 404 11.14 5.33 -18.50
CA ARG A 404 10.62 5.71 -17.18
C ARG A 404 11.54 6.72 -16.47
N ARG A 405 12.85 6.59 -16.64
CA ARG A 405 13.91 7.47 -16.09
C ARG A 405 14.79 8.03 -17.21
N PRO A 406 14.34 9.09 -17.90
CA PRO A 406 15.06 9.60 -19.05
C PRO A 406 16.28 10.44 -18.62
N THR A 407 17.38 10.29 -19.37
CA THR A 407 18.53 11.21 -19.31
C THR A 407 18.53 12.06 -20.58
N PHE A 408 18.50 13.39 -20.43
CA PHE A 408 18.50 14.35 -21.52
C PHE A 408 19.82 15.11 -21.58
N THR A 409 20.41 15.25 -22.77
CA THR A 409 21.54 16.16 -23.01
C THR A 409 21.02 17.53 -23.47
N LEU A 410 21.17 18.56 -22.64
CA LEU A 410 20.60 19.88 -22.87
C LEU A 410 21.61 20.81 -23.56
N ASN A 411 21.35 21.16 -24.83
CA ASN A 411 22.31 21.87 -25.70
C ASN A 411 22.05 23.37 -25.83
N SER A 412 21.10 23.93 -25.09
CA SER A 412 20.82 25.37 -25.09
C SER A 412 20.67 25.88 -23.66
N THR A 413 21.09 27.12 -23.42
CA THR A 413 20.85 27.78 -22.14
C THR A 413 19.37 28.08 -21.94
N GLY A 414 18.96 28.26 -20.69
CA GLY A 414 17.59 28.65 -20.32
C GLY A 414 17.01 27.82 -19.19
N VAL A 415 15.76 28.14 -18.87
CA VAL A 415 14.96 27.48 -17.84
C VAL A 415 14.12 26.41 -18.51
N TYR A 416 14.27 25.15 -18.09
CA TYR A 416 13.55 24.02 -18.64
C TYR A 416 12.38 23.61 -17.75
N ASN A 417 11.24 23.38 -18.40
CA ASN A 417 10.05 22.77 -17.83
C ASN A 417 10.02 21.29 -18.22
N ALA A 418 9.57 20.42 -17.33
CA ALA A 418 9.40 19.00 -17.61
C ALA A 418 7.93 18.60 -17.48
N THR A 419 7.50 17.66 -18.31
CA THR A 419 6.15 17.08 -18.29
C THR A 419 6.28 15.57 -18.29
N LEU A 420 5.64 14.92 -17.31
CA LEU A 420 5.46 13.48 -17.23
C LEU A 420 4.00 13.17 -17.59
N SER A 421 3.80 12.28 -18.54
CA SER A 421 2.51 11.65 -18.81
C SER A 421 2.61 10.15 -18.55
N VAL A 422 1.71 9.61 -17.74
CA VAL A 422 1.59 8.17 -17.50
C VAL A 422 0.24 7.70 -17.96
N THR A 423 0.21 6.66 -18.80
CA THR A 423 -1.03 6.00 -19.20
C THR A 423 -1.13 4.65 -18.51
N THR A 424 -2.24 4.43 -17.81
CA THR A 424 -2.61 3.15 -17.19
C THR A 424 -3.92 2.64 -17.80
N THR A 425 -4.41 1.48 -17.35
CA THR A 425 -5.76 0.99 -17.68
C THR A 425 -6.89 1.92 -17.20
N LEU A 426 -6.59 2.83 -16.26
CA LEU A 426 -7.55 3.81 -15.73
C LEU A 426 -7.56 5.13 -16.50
N GLY A 427 -6.64 5.35 -17.44
CA GLY A 427 -6.55 6.57 -18.23
C GLY A 427 -5.13 7.14 -18.34
N THR A 428 -5.03 8.33 -18.93
CA THR A 428 -3.76 9.09 -19.05
C THR A 428 -3.75 10.25 -18.08
N TYR A 429 -2.68 10.33 -17.29
CA TYR A 429 -2.45 11.34 -16.26
C TYR A 429 -1.23 12.16 -16.66
N VAL A 430 -1.26 13.47 -16.43
CA VAL A 430 -0.20 14.39 -16.87
C VAL A 430 0.16 15.34 -15.74
N ARG A 431 1.46 15.51 -15.48
CA ARG A 431 1.99 16.52 -14.55
C ARG A 431 3.10 17.29 -15.24
N THR A 432 3.03 18.62 -15.13
CA THR A 432 4.05 19.53 -15.64
C THR A 432 4.65 20.30 -14.47
N GLU A 433 5.98 20.30 -14.39
CA GLU A 433 6.74 21.14 -13.48
C GLU A 433 7.50 22.20 -14.29
N HIS A 434 7.45 23.44 -13.82
CA HIS A 434 8.10 24.59 -14.42
C HIS A 434 9.43 24.90 -13.72
N GLY A 435 10.45 25.15 -14.53
CA GLY A 435 11.78 25.51 -14.07
C GLY A 435 12.45 24.43 -13.23
N VAL A 436 12.37 23.18 -13.68
CA VAL A 436 12.99 22.01 -13.04
C VAL A 436 14.51 22.00 -13.16
N VAL A 437 15.03 22.56 -14.25
CA VAL A 437 16.47 22.60 -14.55
C VAL A 437 16.82 23.92 -15.20
N VAL A 438 17.86 24.58 -14.71
CA VAL A 438 18.43 25.77 -15.33
C VAL A 438 19.73 25.40 -16.03
N VAL A 439 19.85 25.71 -17.32
CA VAL A 439 21.14 25.63 -18.04
C VAL A 439 21.71 27.04 -18.14
N ALA A 440 22.74 27.33 -17.35
CA ALA A 440 23.37 28.63 -17.28
C ALA A 440 24.80 28.57 -17.84
N ALA A 441 25.30 29.68 -18.38
CA ALA A 441 26.73 29.79 -18.69
C ALA A 441 27.57 29.68 -17.41
N ALA A 442 28.81 29.23 -17.53
CA ALA A 442 29.75 29.25 -16.41
C ALA A 442 29.90 30.69 -15.87
N PRO A 443 30.13 30.85 -14.56
CA PRO A 443 30.32 32.18 -13.97
C PRO A 443 31.52 32.86 -14.62
N VAL A 444 31.50 34.20 -14.61
CA VAL A 444 32.64 34.99 -15.09
C VAL A 444 33.92 34.52 -14.39
N ALA A 445 35.00 34.41 -15.16
CA ALA A 445 36.28 33.95 -14.65
C ALA A 445 36.80 34.97 -13.62
N ALA A 446 37.03 34.50 -12.40
CA ALA A 446 37.76 35.24 -11.38
C ALA A 446 39.23 34.86 -11.42
N CYS A 447 40.07 35.67 -10.77
CA CYS A 447 41.49 35.35 -10.62
C CYS A 447 41.68 34.03 -9.83
N THR A 448 42.79 33.32 -10.08
CA THR A 448 43.14 32.07 -9.39
C THR A 448 44.01 32.36 -8.16
N PRO A 449 43.53 32.08 -6.93
CA PRO A 449 44.32 32.24 -5.72
C PRO A 449 45.54 31.31 -5.73
N THR A 450 46.63 31.76 -5.12
CA THR A 450 47.84 30.95 -4.93
C THR A 450 48.27 31.04 -3.47
N THR A 451 48.93 30.01 -2.96
CA THR A 451 49.48 29.98 -1.60
C THR A 451 51.00 29.96 -1.63
N SER A 452 51.62 30.68 -0.70
CA SER A 452 53.07 30.71 -0.51
C SER A 452 53.59 29.52 0.31
N ASN A 453 52.71 28.84 1.05
CA ASN A 453 53.05 27.66 1.85
C ASN A 453 51.92 26.61 1.81
N ALA A 454 51.87 25.81 0.74
CA ALA A 454 50.89 24.73 0.51
C ALA A 454 51.11 23.49 1.40
N CYS A 455 51.68 23.65 2.59
CA CYS A 455 51.94 22.52 3.46
C CYS A 455 50.62 21.87 3.89
N ASN A 456 50.64 20.55 4.05
CA ASN A 456 49.50 19.79 4.56
C ASN A 456 49.34 19.96 6.09
N CYS A 457 49.25 21.20 6.54
CA CYS A 457 49.16 21.59 7.95
C CYS A 457 47.74 21.53 8.50
N ALA A 458 46.77 21.13 7.67
CA ALA A 458 45.38 20.99 8.04
C ALA A 458 44.66 22.28 8.45
N GLN A 459 45.05 23.39 7.81
CA GLN A 459 44.28 24.63 7.68
C GLN A 459 43.27 24.43 6.54
N THR A 460 42.01 24.17 6.83
CA THR A 460 41.03 23.71 5.81
C THR A 460 39.70 24.43 5.92
N VAL A 461 39.10 24.76 4.79
CA VAL A 461 37.66 24.92 4.65
C VAL A 461 37.14 23.51 4.47
N ASN A 462 36.27 23.04 5.36
CA ASN A 462 35.97 21.61 5.47
C ASN A 462 34.51 21.28 5.18
N ASN A 463 33.55 22.09 5.64
CA ASN A 463 32.13 21.79 5.42
C ASN A 463 31.39 23.06 5.08
N VAL A 464 30.74 23.10 3.92
CA VAL A 464 30.00 24.26 3.41
C VAL A 464 28.56 23.86 3.16
N VAL A 465 27.63 24.49 3.87
CA VAL A 465 26.20 24.31 3.72
C VAL A 465 25.56 25.65 3.37
N PHE A 466 24.95 25.75 2.19
CA PHE A 466 24.29 26.96 1.70
C PHE A 466 23.11 26.63 0.79
N ASN A 467 21.88 26.82 1.27
CA ASN A 467 20.66 26.41 0.58
C ASN A 467 20.72 24.93 0.14
N THR A 468 20.88 24.63 -1.15
CA THR A 468 21.02 23.26 -1.67
C THR A 468 22.47 22.77 -1.75
N ILE A 469 23.47 23.63 -1.52
CA ILE A 469 24.87 23.22 -1.42
C ILE A 469 25.07 22.55 -0.05
N SER A 470 25.62 21.35 -0.08
CA SER A 470 26.13 20.63 1.09
C SER A 470 27.39 19.88 0.65
N ASN A 471 28.55 20.50 0.84
CA ASN A 471 29.82 19.95 0.41
C ASN A 471 30.78 19.81 1.60
N ALA A 472 31.37 18.62 1.73
CA ALA A 472 32.40 18.34 2.72
C ALA A 472 33.72 17.97 2.02
N THR A 473 34.77 18.71 2.31
CA THR A 473 36.13 18.49 1.83
C THR A 473 37.00 17.92 2.96
N SER A 474 38.32 17.90 2.82
CA SER A 474 39.17 17.22 3.80
C SER A 474 39.36 18.04 5.07
N THR A 475 39.30 17.42 6.24
CA THR A 475 39.69 18.05 7.51
C THR A 475 41.21 18.14 7.72
N ILE A 476 41.98 17.41 6.91
CA ILE A 476 43.41 17.26 7.07
C ILE A 476 44.15 17.84 5.87
N ASN A 477 43.70 17.52 4.66
CA ASN A 477 44.36 17.91 3.42
C ASN A 477 43.97 19.33 2.99
N ASN A 478 44.93 20.26 3.06
CA ASN A 478 44.78 21.57 2.45
C ASN A 478 45.08 21.48 0.94
N VAL A 479 44.16 21.99 0.13
CA VAL A 479 44.37 22.23 -1.31
C VAL A 479 44.28 23.73 -1.53
N ALA A 480 45.32 24.33 -2.11
CA ALA A 480 45.42 25.80 -2.20
C ALA A 480 44.19 26.49 -2.82
N TYR A 481 43.60 25.87 -3.83
CA TYR A 481 42.41 26.38 -4.51
C TYR A 481 41.64 25.24 -5.19
N THR A 482 40.31 25.24 -5.03
CA THR A 482 39.39 24.32 -5.69
C THR A 482 38.23 25.10 -6.30
N ASP A 483 38.04 24.99 -7.63
CA ASP A 483 36.85 25.55 -8.31
C ASP A 483 35.74 24.51 -8.37
N LEU A 484 34.70 24.67 -7.54
CA LEU A 484 33.51 23.82 -7.51
C LEU A 484 32.30 24.53 -8.10
N ALA A 485 32.44 25.70 -8.73
CA ALA A 485 31.30 26.54 -9.07
C ALA A 485 30.30 25.88 -10.04
N CYS A 486 30.79 25.00 -10.91
CA CYS A 486 29.94 24.23 -11.82
C CYS A 486 29.39 22.92 -11.23
N THR A 487 30.05 22.34 -10.21
CA THR A 487 29.69 21.03 -9.64
C THR A 487 28.87 21.15 -8.36
N HIS A 488 29.04 22.25 -7.62
CA HIS A 488 28.33 22.57 -6.39
C HIS A 488 27.76 23.99 -6.49
N ASN A 489 26.47 24.05 -6.79
CA ASN A 489 25.78 25.30 -7.05
C ASN A 489 24.38 25.29 -6.43
N THR A 490 23.78 26.48 -6.36
CA THR A 490 22.42 26.64 -5.84
C THR A 490 21.66 27.75 -6.55
N VAL A 491 20.33 27.66 -6.52
CA VAL A 491 19.41 28.67 -7.05
C VAL A 491 18.86 29.48 -5.88
N LEU A 492 19.01 30.81 -5.92
CA LEU A 492 18.53 31.74 -4.89
C LEU A 492 17.58 32.78 -5.47
N ALA A 493 16.63 33.22 -4.66
CA ALA A 493 15.76 34.34 -4.97
C ALA A 493 16.45 35.67 -4.65
N ALA A 494 16.37 36.64 -5.57
CA ALA A 494 16.79 38.01 -5.30
C ALA A 494 15.97 38.59 -4.13
N GLY A 495 16.64 39.22 -3.16
CA GLY A 495 16.02 39.70 -1.91
C GLY A 495 15.77 38.61 -0.86
N GLY A 496 16.00 37.34 -1.17
CA GLY A 496 15.88 36.24 -0.21
C GLY A 496 17.02 36.21 0.79
N THR A 497 16.75 35.70 1.99
CA THR A 497 17.75 35.49 3.06
C THR A 497 17.94 34.00 3.30
N TYR A 498 19.19 33.54 3.25
CA TYR A 498 19.56 32.12 3.33
C TYR A 498 20.65 31.88 4.38
N PRO A 499 20.54 30.86 5.23
CA PRO A 499 21.60 30.51 6.16
C PRO A 499 22.80 29.91 5.41
N LEU A 500 24.00 30.41 5.70
CA LEU A 500 25.30 29.90 5.26
C LEU A 500 26.06 29.40 6.48
N SER A 501 26.47 28.14 6.45
CA SER A 501 27.29 27.51 7.49
C SER A 501 28.60 27.02 6.88
N VAL A 502 29.72 27.44 7.46
CA VAL A 502 31.06 27.03 7.02
C VAL A 502 31.88 26.55 8.20
N THR A 503 32.32 25.29 8.16
CA THR A 503 33.27 24.73 9.12
C THR A 503 34.68 24.90 8.60
N ILE A 504 35.53 25.55 9.41
CA ILE A 504 36.96 25.67 9.18
C ILE A 504 37.75 24.94 10.28
N ARG A 505 38.92 24.40 9.93
CA ARG A 505 39.83 23.77 10.88
C ARG A 505 41.22 24.34 10.72
N ALA A 506 41.79 24.84 11.82
CA ALA A 506 43.14 25.38 11.87
C ALA A 506 44.11 24.34 12.46
N GLY A 507 44.76 23.52 11.64
CA GLY A 507 45.83 22.64 12.08
C GLY A 507 47.18 23.37 12.19
N GLY A 508 47.95 23.11 13.25
CA GLY A 508 49.27 23.72 13.45
C GLY A 508 49.26 24.92 14.42
N SER A 509 50.26 25.81 14.33
CA SER A 509 50.47 26.90 15.31
C SER A 509 49.78 28.22 14.97
N ALA A 510 49.12 28.35 13.82
CA ALA A 510 48.46 29.58 13.37
C ALA A 510 46.93 29.48 13.46
N ALA A 511 46.27 30.58 13.82
CA ALA A 511 44.83 30.73 13.73
C ALA A 511 44.41 30.88 12.25
N GLN A 512 43.19 30.43 11.92
CA GLN A 512 42.62 30.57 10.59
C GLN A 512 41.52 31.63 10.58
N SER A 513 41.52 32.53 9.60
CA SER A 513 40.40 33.41 9.29
C SER A 513 39.57 32.84 8.14
N LEU A 514 38.26 33.03 8.21
CA LEU A 514 37.30 32.77 7.14
C LEU A 514 36.80 34.11 6.61
N ASN A 515 36.82 34.28 5.29
CA ASN A 515 36.05 35.33 4.61
C ASN A 515 35.40 34.75 3.36
N GLY A 516 34.07 34.91 3.23
CA GLY A 516 33.31 34.44 2.09
C GLY A 516 32.65 35.58 1.33
N TYR A 517 32.70 35.52 0.01
CA TYR A 517 32.19 36.56 -0.89
C TYR A 517 31.25 35.99 -1.95
N ILE A 518 30.25 36.76 -2.39
CA ILE A 518 29.46 36.48 -3.60
C ILE A 518 29.65 37.65 -4.57
N ASP A 519 30.12 37.38 -5.79
CA ASP A 519 30.27 38.37 -6.85
C ASP A 519 28.90 38.78 -7.42
N HIS A 520 28.24 39.72 -6.74
CA HIS A 520 26.87 40.13 -7.07
C HIS A 520 26.77 40.94 -8.37
N ASN A 521 27.85 41.61 -8.79
CA ASN A 521 27.87 42.43 -10.00
C ASN A 521 28.43 41.66 -11.22
N ASN A 522 28.91 40.43 -11.01
CA ASN A 522 29.43 39.50 -12.02
C ASN A 522 30.63 40.06 -12.80
N ASN A 523 31.51 40.82 -12.15
CA ASN A 523 32.70 41.41 -12.78
C ASN A 523 33.98 40.58 -12.58
N GLY A 524 33.93 39.49 -11.81
CA GLY A 524 35.05 38.60 -11.51
C GLY A 524 36.00 39.10 -10.39
N VAL A 525 35.62 40.16 -9.67
CA VAL A 525 36.42 40.81 -8.62
C VAL A 525 35.58 40.95 -7.35
N PHE A 526 36.17 40.61 -6.19
CA PHE A 526 35.49 40.65 -4.89
C PHE A 526 35.87 41.90 -4.10
N GLU A 527 35.38 43.07 -4.51
CA GLU A 527 35.83 44.39 -4.02
C GLU A 527 34.75 45.23 -3.33
N ASP A 528 33.48 44.91 -3.54
CA ASP A 528 32.37 45.66 -2.93
C ASP A 528 32.12 45.14 -1.50
N PRO A 529 32.01 46.03 -0.49
CA PRO A 529 31.61 45.62 0.86
C PRO A 529 30.32 44.80 0.92
N ALA A 530 29.39 44.97 -0.03
CA ALA A 530 28.17 44.19 -0.14
C ALA A 530 28.38 42.75 -0.63
N GLU A 531 29.56 42.42 -1.19
CA GLU A 531 29.91 41.07 -1.63
C GLU A 531 30.38 40.19 -0.48
N LEU A 532 30.86 40.75 0.63
CA LEU A 532 31.26 39.98 1.81
C LEU A 532 30.02 39.44 2.53
N VAL A 533 29.83 38.12 2.50
CA VAL A 533 28.63 37.45 3.02
C VAL A 533 28.86 36.70 4.33
N ILE A 534 30.11 36.34 4.64
CA ILE A 534 30.48 35.69 5.91
C ILE A 534 31.91 36.03 6.29
N SER A 535 32.16 36.19 7.60
CA SER A 535 33.51 36.36 8.14
C SER A 535 33.62 35.76 9.52
N GLY A 536 34.78 35.24 9.88
CA GLY A 536 35.10 34.86 11.26
C GLY A 536 36.46 34.19 11.36
N SER A 537 36.74 33.50 12.47
CA SER A 537 38.02 32.84 12.68
C SER A 537 37.96 31.71 13.68
N THR A 538 39.00 30.88 13.69
CA THR A 538 39.22 29.86 14.72
C THR A 538 40.67 29.91 15.22
N PRO A 539 40.93 29.74 16.53
CA PRO A 539 42.28 29.64 17.07
C PRO A 539 43.08 28.47 16.50
N ALA A 540 44.40 28.50 16.66
CA ALA A 540 45.27 27.39 16.30
C ALA A 540 44.85 26.06 16.97
N ASN A 541 44.96 24.95 16.25
CA ASN A 541 44.56 23.58 16.66
C ASN A 541 43.09 23.42 17.06
N THR A 542 42.19 24.22 16.48
CA THR A 542 40.75 24.12 16.75
C THR A 542 39.94 24.02 15.46
N THR A 543 38.68 23.63 15.60
CA THR A 543 37.68 23.59 14.53
C THR A 543 36.51 24.44 14.97
N ALA A 544 36.01 25.29 14.08
CA ALA A 544 34.84 26.12 14.33
C ALA A 544 33.89 26.08 13.15
N THR A 545 32.59 26.12 13.45
CA THR A 545 31.54 26.33 12.47
C THR A 545 31.05 27.77 12.58
N ILE A 546 31.16 28.52 11.49
CA ILE A 546 30.76 29.91 11.40
C ILE A 546 29.45 29.96 10.64
N ASN A 547 28.45 30.65 11.21
CA ASN A 547 27.12 30.76 10.63
C ASN A 547 26.83 32.22 10.29
N ALA A 548 26.21 32.46 9.14
CA ALA A 548 25.70 33.76 8.70
C ALA A 548 24.34 33.62 8.03
N ASN A 549 23.54 34.69 8.03
CA ASN A 549 22.32 34.79 7.22
C ASN A 549 22.60 35.72 6.05
N VAL A 550 22.74 35.17 4.86
CA VAL A 550 23.10 35.89 3.63
C VAL A 550 21.84 36.42 2.96
N THR A 551 21.71 37.73 2.85
CA THR A 551 20.60 38.36 2.11
C THR A 551 21.08 38.76 0.73
N ILE A 552 20.44 38.22 -0.30
CA ILE A 552 20.81 38.49 -1.69
C ILE A 552 20.34 39.90 -2.08
N PRO A 553 21.24 40.82 -2.48
CA PRO A 553 20.85 42.18 -2.85
C PRO A 553 19.87 42.18 -4.03
N GLY A 554 18.85 43.05 -3.98
CA GLY A 554 17.88 43.19 -5.08
C GLY A 554 18.50 43.70 -6.40
N GLY A 555 19.70 44.29 -6.33
CA GLY A 555 20.47 44.74 -7.50
C GLY A 555 21.51 43.73 -8.02
N ALA A 556 21.59 42.53 -7.45
CA ALA A 556 22.50 41.50 -7.95
C ALA A 556 22.13 41.10 -9.39
N VAL A 557 23.12 40.74 -10.19
CA VAL A 557 22.90 40.26 -11.56
C VAL A 557 22.06 38.99 -11.50
N THR A 558 20.93 38.99 -12.21
CA THR A 558 19.97 37.89 -12.20
C THR A 558 20.05 37.08 -13.49
N ASN A 559 19.45 35.89 -13.47
CA ASN A 559 19.45 34.91 -14.56
C ASN A 559 20.86 34.53 -15.05
N THR A 560 21.82 34.61 -14.15
CA THR A 560 23.24 34.33 -14.40
C THR A 560 23.79 33.54 -13.23
N LEU A 561 24.64 32.55 -13.53
CA LEU A 561 25.38 31.82 -12.50
C LEU A 561 26.54 32.71 -12.05
N LEU A 562 26.53 33.10 -10.78
CA LEU A 562 27.54 33.92 -10.14
C LEU A 562 28.51 33.07 -9.32
N ARG A 563 29.64 33.66 -8.93
CA ARG A 563 30.67 32.99 -8.13
C ARG A 563 30.56 33.38 -6.66
N MET A 564 30.46 32.39 -5.79
CA MET A 564 30.73 32.52 -4.37
C MET A 564 32.15 31.99 -4.09
N ARG A 565 32.96 32.71 -3.33
CA ARG A 565 34.32 32.30 -2.96
C ARG A 565 34.51 32.32 -1.46
N LEU A 566 35.02 31.23 -0.90
CA LEU A 566 35.35 31.09 0.53
C LEU A 566 36.87 31.01 0.70
N TYR A 567 37.44 31.93 1.47
CA TYR A 567 38.86 31.93 1.83
C TYR A 567 39.04 31.45 3.27
N GLY A 568 39.78 30.37 3.48
CA GLY A 568 40.31 29.95 4.78
C GLY A 568 41.81 30.23 4.88
N GLU A 569 42.21 31.31 5.54
CA GLU A 569 43.60 31.82 5.53
C GLU A 569 44.26 31.76 6.91
N ALA A 570 45.50 31.26 7.00
CA ALA A 570 46.34 31.33 8.21
C ALA A 570 46.89 32.76 8.44
N GLY A 571 46.01 33.70 8.76
CA GLY A 571 46.35 35.11 8.91
C GLY A 571 45.14 36.00 8.67
N THR A 572 45.38 37.28 8.39
CA THR A 572 44.33 38.23 7.96
C THR A 572 44.35 38.33 6.45
N LEU A 573 43.24 37.97 5.79
CA LEU A 573 43.11 38.11 4.34
C LEU A 573 43.22 39.58 3.92
N THR A 574 44.18 39.88 3.05
CA THR A 574 44.39 41.22 2.47
C THR A 574 43.68 41.38 1.13
N ALA A 575 43.48 42.63 0.71
CA ALA A 575 42.89 42.92 -0.60
C ALA A 575 43.74 42.39 -1.78
N ASN A 576 45.06 42.38 -1.65
CA ASN A 576 45.96 41.83 -2.67
C ASN A 576 45.83 40.31 -2.77
N GLU A 577 45.70 39.59 -1.66
CA GLU A 577 45.47 38.14 -1.67
C GLU A 577 44.10 37.79 -2.24
N ARG A 578 43.05 38.52 -1.84
CA ARG A 578 41.70 38.36 -2.37
C ARG A 578 41.63 38.55 -3.89
N ASN A 579 42.33 39.55 -4.42
CA ASN A 579 42.38 39.84 -5.86
C ASN A 579 43.50 39.09 -6.60
N CYS A 580 44.12 38.08 -5.96
CA CYS A 580 45.20 37.26 -6.51
C CYS A 580 46.43 38.05 -7.00
N LEU A 581 46.63 39.25 -6.46
CA LEU A 581 47.83 40.08 -6.67
C LEU A 581 48.95 39.72 -5.68
N ALA A 582 48.65 38.93 -4.65
CA ALA A 582 49.59 38.32 -3.73
C ALA A 582 49.13 36.89 -3.40
N ALA A 583 50.09 36.03 -3.03
CA ALA A 583 49.77 34.68 -2.55
C ALA A 583 49.34 34.72 -1.08
N THR A 584 48.38 33.88 -0.72
CA THR A 584 48.01 33.59 0.66
C THR A 584 49.19 33.02 1.44
N PHE A 585 49.21 33.15 2.78
CA PHE A 585 50.27 32.53 3.57
C PHE A 585 50.06 31.02 3.64
N VAL A 586 48.92 30.59 4.18
CA VAL A 586 48.42 29.21 4.05
C VAL A 586 46.92 29.31 3.81
N GLY A 587 46.52 29.24 2.54
CA GLY A 587 45.12 29.34 2.12
C GLY A 587 44.53 28.00 1.72
N ASP A 588 43.28 27.78 2.10
CA ASP A 588 42.36 26.84 1.46
C ASP A 588 41.20 27.65 0.88
N VAL A 589 41.05 27.67 -0.44
CA VAL A 589 40.09 28.54 -1.13
C VAL A 589 39.17 27.72 -2.00
N GLU A 590 37.86 27.84 -1.78
CA GLU A 590 36.84 27.08 -2.50
C GLU A 590 35.86 28.03 -3.21
N ASP A 591 35.58 27.77 -4.48
CA ASP A 591 34.54 28.48 -5.25
C ASP A 591 33.29 27.63 -5.43
N TYR A 592 32.12 28.25 -5.30
CA TYR A 592 30.80 27.66 -5.45
C TYR A 592 29.92 28.50 -6.39
N GLY A 593 28.91 27.89 -7.00
CA GLY A 593 28.01 28.56 -7.94
C GLY A 593 26.74 29.09 -7.27
N VAL A 594 26.33 30.31 -7.59
CA VAL A 594 25.08 30.90 -7.08
C VAL A 594 24.29 31.51 -8.23
N TYR A 595 23.19 30.87 -8.63
CA TYR A 595 22.29 31.40 -9.65
C TYR A 595 21.18 32.22 -9.02
N ILE A 596 21.15 33.52 -9.30
CA ILE A 596 20.15 34.43 -8.73
C ILE A 596 19.00 34.61 -9.71
N SER A 597 17.77 34.40 -9.27
CA SER A 597 16.56 34.66 -10.04
C SER A 597 15.59 35.57 -9.28
N THR A 598 14.87 36.43 -10.00
CA THR A 598 13.76 37.21 -9.45
C THR A 598 12.45 36.43 -9.43
N SER A 599 12.40 35.26 -10.06
CA SER A 599 11.18 34.48 -10.32
C SER A 599 11.27 33.08 -9.75
N VAL A 600 11.62 32.93 -8.47
CA VAL A 600 11.57 31.64 -7.75
C VAL A 600 10.24 31.53 -7.01
N ALA A 601 9.41 30.55 -7.34
CA ALA A 601 8.16 30.31 -6.65
C ALA A 601 8.43 29.79 -5.22
N GLY A 602 7.59 30.21 -4.29
CA GLY A 602 7.62 29.77 -2.89
C GLY A 602 6.22 29.79 -2.30
N VAL A 603 5.98 29.02 -1.26
CA VAL A 603 4.72 29.07 -0.51
C VAL A 603 4.99 28.72 0.95
N SER A 604 4.27 29.34 1.87
CA SER A 604 4.17 28.90 3.27
C SER A 604 2.71 28.74 3.65
N ILE A 605 2.40 27.90 4.63
CA ILE A 605 1.04 27.70 5.14
C ILE A 605 0.95 28.02 6.62
N ALA A 606 -0.20 28.53 7.01
CA ALA A 606 -0.60 28.73 8.41
C ALA A 606 -1.93 28.03 8.68
N ALA A 607 -2.09 27.51 9.91
CA ALA A 607 -3.32 26.89 10.39
C ALA A 607 -4.07 27.84 11.34
N ALA A 608 -5.39 27.95 11.18
CA ALA A 608 -6.28 28.65 12.10
C ALA A 608 -7.35 27.68 12.63
N PRO A 609 -7.56 27.56 13.96
CA PRO A 609 -7.01 28.41 15.02
C PRO A 609 -5.54 28.12 15.39
N GLY A 610 -4.98 27.00 14.96
CA GLY A 610 -3.58 26.63 15.20
C GLY A 610 -3.32 25.16 14.91
N THR A 611 -2.13 24.67 15.27
CA THR A 611 -1.73 23.26 15.11
C THR A 611 -2.00 22.39 16.34
N THR A 612 -2.44 22.98 17.44
CA THR A 612 -2.87 22.27 18.66
C THR A 612 -4.36 22.44 18.85
N ILE A 613 -5.12 21.35 18.70
CA ILE A 613 -6.59 21.39 18.70
C ILE A 613 -7.18 20.22 19.49
N THR A 614 -8.49 20.30 19.77
CA THR A 614 -9.28 19.15 20.19
C THR A 614 -9.92 18.47 18.97
N TYR A 615 -10.00 17.13 18.94
CA TYR A 615 -10.62 16.38 17.83
C TYR A 615 -12.02 16.92 17.51
N GLY A 616 -12.36 17.04 16.23
CA GLY A 616 -13.62 17.66 15.78
C GLY A 616 -13.53 19.18 15.54
N THR A 617 -12.47 19.87 16.00
CA THR A 617 -12.30 21.31 15.79
C THR A 617 -12.02 21.60 14.31
N PRO A 618 -12.83 22.43 13.62
CA PRO A 618 -12.52 22.83 12.25
C PRO A 618 -11.24 23.68 12.20
N VAL A 619 -10.27 23.26 11.39
CA VAL A 619 -9.04 23.97 11.09
C VAL A 619 -9.05 24.39 9.63
N THR A 620 -8.69 25.64 9.36
CA THR A 620 -8.47 26.15 8.00
C THR A 620 -6.98 26.41 7.79
N PHE A 621 -6.42 25.82 6.74
CA PHE A 621 -5.06 26.01 6.29
C PHE A 621 -5.04 27.02 5.14
N THR A 622 -4.23 28.06 5.28
CA THR A 622 -4.12 29.18 4.33
C THR A 622 -2.69 29.31 3.81
N PRO A 623 -2.47 29.32 2.48
CA PRO A 623 -1.17 29.49 1.88
C PRO A 623 -0.83 30.97 1.65
N THR A 624 0.44 31.30 1.75
CA THR A 624 1.02 32.61 1.44
C THR A 624 2.03 32.42 0.30
N PRO A 625 1.65 32.70 -0.96
CA PRO A 625 2.53 32.49 -2.11
C PRO A 625 3.57 33.60 -2.25
N VAL A 626 4.76 33.23 -2.70
CA VAL A 626 5.82 34.09 -3.22
C VAL A 626 5.96 33.76 -4.70
N ASN A 627 5.91 34.77 -5.57
CA ASN A 627 5.94 34.59 -7.03
C ASN A 627 4.89 33.59 -7.58
N GLY A 628 3.70 33.50 -6.98
CA GLY A 628 2.60 32.63 -7.46
C GLY A 628 1.86 33.15 -8.71
N GLY A 629 2.09 34.42 -9.07
CA GLY A 629 1.41 35.08 -10.18
C GLY A 629 -0.04 35.45 -9.86
N ALA A 630 -0.84 35.73 -10.89
CA ALA A 630 -2.21 36.22 -10.74
C ALA A 630 -3.22 35.12 -10.38
N ALA A 631 -2.93 33.87 -10.74
CA ALA A 631 -3.82 32.73 -10.52
C ALA A 631 -3.01 31.46 -10.17
N PRO A 632 -2.30 31.43 -9.03
CA PRO A 632 -1.67 30.20 -8.55
C PRO A 632 -2.71 29.12 -8.26
N THR A 633 -2.36 27.87 -8.53
CA THR A 633 -3.18 26.71 -8.16
C THR A 633 -2.53 25.96 -6.99
N TYR A 634 -3.35 25.39 -6.11
CA TYR A 634 -2.89 24.73 -4.90
C TYR A 634 -3.40 23.30 -4.84
N ALA A 635 -2.52 22.37 -4.48
CA ALA A 635 -2.85 21.00 -4.10
C ALA A 635 -2.48 20.80 -2.63
N TRP A 636 -3.41 20.26 -1.84
CA TRP A 636 -3.25 20.03 -0.41
C TRP A 636 -3.03 18.57 -0.12
N PHE A 637 -2.13 18.31 0.82
CA PHE A 637 -1.75 16.97 1.22
C PHE A 637 -1.87 16.82 2.74
N ARG A 638 -2.40 15.69 3.18
CA ARG A 638 -2.47 15.24 4.57
C ARG A 638 -1.75 13.90 4.67
N ASN A 639 -0.73 13.80 5.51
CA ASN A 639 0.15 12.61 5.62
C ASN A 639 0.74 12.17 4.27
N GLY A 640 1.00 13.14 3.38
CA GLY A 640 1.47 12.87 2.01
C GLY A 640 0.38 12.45 1.03
N ALA A 641 -0.86 12.17 1.47
CA ALA A 641 -1.98 11.85 0.59
C ALA A 641 -2.71 13.13 0.15
N PRO A 642 -3.13 13.25 -1.12
CA PRO A 642 -3.87 14.40 -1.61
C PRO A 642 -5.27 14.47 -0.96
N VAL A 643 -5.66 15.65 -0.47
CA VAL A 643 -6.94 15.87 0.23
C VAL A 643 -7.80 16.99 -0.37
N GLY A 644 -7.25 17.76 -1.30
CA GLY A 644 -8.06 18.75 -2.01
C GLY A 644 -7.26 19.71 -2.86
N THR A 645 -7.98 20.47 -3.68
CA THR A 645 -7.44 21.52 -4.53
C THR A 645 -8.20 22.81 -4.23
N GLY A 646 -7.52 23.91 -3.90
CA GLY A 646 -8.20 25.16 -3.57
C GLY A 646 -7.29 26.14 -2.83
N ALA A 647 -7.64 27.42 -2.85
CA ALA A 647 -6.85 28.47 -2.19
C ALA A 647 -6.74 28.30 -0.67
N THR A 648 -7.60 27.49 -0.05
CA THR A 648 -7.52 27.06 1.35
C THR A 648 -7.96 25.60 1.45
N TYR A 649 -7.51 24.91 2.49
CA TYR A 649 -7.99 23.58 2.86
C TYR A 649 -8.58 23.61 4.26
N ALA A 650 -9.71 22.94 4.47
CA ALA A 650 -10.34 22.85 5.78
C ALA A 650 -10.56 21.39 6.17
N ALA A 651 -10.29 21.06 7.43
CA ALA A 651 -10.47 19.72 7.99
C ALA A 651 -10.96 19.84 9.44
N ASN A 652 -11.76 18.88 9.89
CA ASN A 652 -12.25 18.81 11.29
C ASN A 652 -12.02 17.43 11.92
N ASP A 653 -11.49 16.50 11.15
CA ASP A 653 -11.29 15.09 11.47
C ASP A 653 -9.80 14.75 11.65
N LEU A 654 -8.96 15.76 11.89
CA LEU A 654 -7.52 15.62 12.08
C LEU A 654 -7.20 14.75 13.30
N LEU A 655 -6.18 13.90 13.17
CA LEU A 655 -5.69 12.97 14.19
C LEU A 655 -4.29 13.38 14.69
N PRO A 656 -3.83 12.86 15.84
CA PRO A 656 -2.52 13.21 16.39
C PRO A 656 -1.39 12.78 15.47
N GLY A 657 -0.37 13.63 15.31
CA GLY A 657 0.80 13.34 14.50
C GLY A 657 0.59 13.55 13.01
N GLU A 658 -0.64 13.82 12.57
CA GLU A 658 -0.90 14.05 11.16
C GLU A 658 -0.23 15.32 10.67
N THR A 659 0.24 15.28 9.42
CA THR A 659 0.94 16.38 8.80
C THR A 659 0.12 16.97 7.66
N VAL A 660 0.13 18.29 7.52
CA VAL A 660 -0.50 18.99 6.40
C VAL A 660 0.53 19.88 5.70
N HIS A 661 0.56 19.83 4.37
CA HIS A 661 1.33 20.73 3.53
C HIS A 661 0.58 21.02 2.23
N CYS A 662 1.04 22.01 1.46
CA CYS A 662 0.52 22.27 0.12
C CYS A 662 1.63 22.39 -0.92
N GLU A 663 1.30 22.01 -2.16
CA GLU A 663 2.01 22.41 -3.36
C GLU A 663 1.30 23.61 -3.99
N MET A 664 2.07 24.61 -4.44
CA MET A 664 1.58 25.76 -5.17
C MET A 664 2.23 25.82 -6.55
N ALA A 665 1.45 25.63 -7.62
CA ALA A 665 1.92 25.88 -8.97
C ALA A 665 1.73 27.37 -9.31
N SER A 666 2.82 28.02 -9.70
CA SER A 666 2.81 29.41 -10.11
C SER A 666 2.24 29.58 -11.52
N SER A 667 1.52 30.69 -11.71
CA SER A 667 1.01 31.12 -13.01
C SER A 667 1.98 32.03 -13.78
N LEU A 668 3.19 32.28 -13.25
CA LEU A 668 4.21 33.11 -13.91
C LEU A 668 5.00 32.30 -14.96
N ALA A 669 5.31 32.94 -16.09
CA ALA A 669 6.20 32.37 -17.10
C ALA A 669 7.67 32.48 -16.67
N GLY A 670 8.48 31.46 -16.97
CA GLY A 670 9.92 31.43 -16.63
C GLY A 670 10.22 31.30 -15.13
N VAL A 671 9.21 30.91 -14.34
CA VAL A 671 9.34 30.70 -12.90
C VAL A 671 10.15 29.44 -12.59
N LEU A 672 10.96 29.50 -11.54
CA LEU A 672 11.71 28.36 -10.99
C LEU A 672 10.95 27.73 -9.83
N SER A 673 11.15 26.43 -9.62
CA SER A 673 10.62 25.69 -8.46
C SER A 673 9.08 25.72 -8.37
N SER A 674 8.40 25.49 -9.49
CA SER A 674 6.93 25.41 -9.54
C SER A 674 6.49 24.03 -10.02
N PRO A 675 5.73 23.23 -9.23
CA PRO A 675 5.11 23.60 -7.96
C PRO A 675 6.11 23.85 -6.83
N ALA A 676 5.85 24.87 -6.03
CA ALA A 676 6.59 25.16 -4.81
C ALA A 676 5.96 24.40 -3.63
N LEU A 677 6.78 23.78 -2.79
CA LEU A 677 6.34 23.10 -1.58
C LEU A 677 6.27 24.07 -0.39
N SER A 678 5.22 23.94 0.43
CA SER A 678 5.09 24.70 1.68
C SER A 678 5.92 24.10 2.81
N ASN A 679 6.01 24.83 3.92
CA ASN A 679 6.31 24.21 5.21
C ASN A 679 5.27 23.14 5.56
N THR A 680 5.68 22.13 6.33
CA THR A 680 4.80 21.08 6.85
C THR A 680 4.32 21.46 8.25
N LEU A 681 3.02 21.39 8.49
CA LEU A 681 2.42 21.59 9.81
C LEU A 681 2.05 20.22 10.41
N ALA A 682 2.67 19.84 11.52
CA ALA A 682 2.29 18.66 12.30
C ALA A 682 1.20 19.02 13.32
N MET A 683 0.15 18.21 13.38
CA MET A 683 -1.02 18.42 14.22
C MET A 683 -0.88 17.72 15.56
N THR A 684 -1.09 18.47 16.64
CA THR A 684 -1.27 17.93 17.98
C THR A 684 -2.76 17.92 18.29
N VAL A 685 -3.37 16.74 18.29
CA VAL A 685 -4.80 16.58 18.53
C VAL A 685 -5.02 15.87 19.86
N THR A 686 -5.90 16.41 20.70
CA THR A 686 -6.35 15.77 21.95
C THR A 686 -7.86 15.61 21.96
N GLY A 687 -8.41 14.74 22.79
CA GLY A 687 -9.87 14.58 22.88
C GLY A 687 -10.27 13.26 23.54
N PRO A 688 -11.58 13.04 23.74
CA PRO A 688 -12.12 11.74 24.12
C PRO A 688 -11.79 10.68 23.03
N PRO A 689 -11.56 9.40 23.37
CA PRO A 689 -11.17 8.38 22.40
C PRO A 689 -12.14 8.18 21.24
N LEU A 690 -11.61 7.74 20.09
CA LEU A 690 -12.43 7.24 18.99
C LEU A 690 -12.39 5.73 19.04
N SER A 691 -13.49 5.11 19.47
CA SER A 691 -13.52 3.67 19.67
C SER A 691 -13.47 2.91 18.35
N ASP A 692 -12.60 1.92 18.25
CA ASP A 692 -12.63 0.88 17.21
C ASP A 692 -11.97 -0.39 17.76
N PHE A 693 -12.20 -1.53 17.10
CA PHE A 693 -11.68 -2.82 17.52
C PHE A 693 -11.64 -3.85 16.39
N THR A 694 -10.87 -4.90 16.57
CA THR A 694 -10.89 -6.11 15.72
C THR A 694 -11.08 -7.38 16.56
N ALA A 695 -11.16 -8.53 15.89
CA ALA A 695 -11.21 -9.85 16.53
C ALA A 695 -10.34 -10.86 15.77
N ASP A 696 -9.78 -11.84 16.48
CA ASP A 696 -8.96 -12.91 15.88
C ASP A 696 -9.78 -13.80 14.93
N ARG A 697 -11.07 -13.94 15.20
CA ARG A 697 -12.03 -14.66 14.36
C ARG A 697 -13.43 -14.07 14.51
N THR A 698 -14.18 -14.07 13.42
CA THR A 698 -15.58 -13.63 13.40
C THR A 698 -16.57 -14.79 13.30
N THR A 699 -16.08 -16.02 13.14
CA THR A 699 -16.91 -17.23 13.10
C THR A 699 -16.35 -18.29 14.05
N VAL A 700 -17.19 -18.83 14.92
CA VAL A 700 -16.86 -19.89 15.88
C VAL A 700 -17.99 -20.92 15.96
N CYS A 701 -17.70 -22.13 16.43
CA CYS A 701 -18.76 -23.01 16.92
C CYS A 701 -19.29 -22.56 18.27
N ALA A 702 -20.50 -22.99 18.62
CA ALA A 702 -20.99 -22.93 19.99
C ALA A 702 -20.00 -23.58 20.96
N GLY A 703 -19.56 -22.82 21.97
CA GLY A 703 -18.51 -23.13 22.92
C GLY A 703 -17.15 -22.52 22.58
N GLY A 704 -16.99 -21.92 21.40
CA GLY A 704 -15.75 -21.30 20.95
C GLY A 704 -15.47 -19.94 21.59
N THR A 705 -14.19 -19.60 21.68
CA THR A 705 -13.67 -18.33 22.19
C THR A 705 -13.25 -17.40 21.07
N VAL A 706 -13.47 -16.10 21.26
CA VAL A 706 -13.01 -15.01 20.38
C VAL A 706 -12.18 -14.05 21.23
N THR A 707 -11.01 -13.66 20.73
CA THR A 707 -10.16 -12.61 21.31
C THR A 707 -10.40 -11.32 20.54
N PHE A 708 -10.64 -10.23 21.26
CA PHE A 708 -10.82 -8.90 20.69
C PHE A 708 -9.61 -8.02 20.99
N ASP A 709 -9.24 -7.18 20.04
CA ASP A 709 -8.17 -6.20 20.19
C ASP A 709 -8.72 -4.78 20.01
N ASP A 710 -8.33 -3.89 20.92
CA ASP A 710 -8.64 -2.46 20.86
C ASP A 710 -7.82 -1.75 19.78
N LEU A 711 -8.50 -0.99 18.92
CA LEU A 711 -7.89 -0.12 17.91
C LEU A 711 -8.24 1.35 18.16
N SER A 712 -8.73 1.68 19.36
CA SER A 712 -9.22 3.01 19.68
C SER A 712 -8.10 4.06 19.64
N LEU A 713 -8.38 5.20 19.01
CA LEU A 713 -7.43 6.30 18.89
C LEU A 713 -7.53 7.29 20.06
N LEU A 714 -6.60 8.26 20.10
CA LEU A 714 -6.53 9.34 21.11
C LEU A 714 -6.24 8.85 22.53
N SER A 715 -5.34 7.86 22.65
CA SER A 715 -4.79 7.37 23.94
C SER A 715 -5.89 6.94 24.94
N PRO A 716 -6.65 5.87 24.63
CA PRO A 716 -7.63 5.30 25.56
C PRO A 716 -6.95 4.82 26.85
N THR A 717 -7.61 5.00 27.99
CA THR A 717 -7.13 4.52 29.30
C THR A 717 -8.15 3.63 30.03
N SER A 718 -9.37 3.54 29.53
CA SER A 718 -10.41 2.65 30.05
C SER A 718 -11.38 2.23 28.94
N TRP A 719 -11.97 1.04 29.08
CA TRP A 719 -12.82 0.42 28.06
C TRP A 719 -14.13 -0.07 28.68
N SER A 720 -15.20 -0.01 27.89
CA SER A 720 -16.50 -0.59 28.21
C SER A 720 -16.98 -1.41 27.01
N TRP A 721 -16.92 -2.72 27.16
CA TRP A 721 -17.34 -3.68 26.14
C TRP A 721 -18.72 -4.26 26.43
N SER A 722 -19.48 -4.54 25.38
CA SER A 722 -20.68 -5.36 25.42
C SER A 722 -20.61 -6.47 24.37
N PHE A 723 -20.82 -7.70 24.83
CA PHE A 723 -20.86 -8.93 24.06
C PHE A 723 -22.20 -9.64 24.30
N PRO A 724 -23.31 -9.17 23.71
CA PRO A 724 -24.58 -9.89 23.75
C PRO A 724 -24.37 -11.36 23.37
N GLY A 725 -24.83 -12.30 24.20
CA GLY A 725 -24.67 -13.75 23.98
C GLY A 725 -23.28 -14.33 24.30
N GLY A 726 -22.29 -13.48 24.60
CA GLY A 726 -20.96 -13.87 25.03
C GLY A 726 -20.85 -14.04 26.55
N THR A 727 -19.86 -14.81 26.99
CA THR A 727 -19.46 -14.97 28.39
C THR A 727 -17.96 -14.64 28.53
N PRO A 728 -17.59 -13.54 29.23
CA PRO A 728 -18.48 -12.59 29.88
C PRO A 728 -19.27 -11.73 28.86
N SER A 729 -20.46 -11.26 29.24
CA SER A 729 -21.32 -10.42 28.37
C SER A 729 -20.91 -8.94 28.34
N THR A 730 -19.98 -8.56 29.20
CA THR A 730 -19.35 -7.23 29.27
C THR A 730 -17.91 -7.36 29.74
N SER A 731 -17.03 -6.42 29.38
CA SER A 731 -15.65 -6.37 29.87
C SER A 731 -15.14 -4.94 30.00
N THR A 732 -14.11 -4.75 30.83
CA THR A 732 -13.34 -3.50 30.95
C THR A 732 -11.85 -3.69 30.60
N ALA A 733 -11.45 -4.89 30.17
CA ALA A 733 -10.11 -5.12 29.65
C ALA A 733 -9.93 -4.43 28.30
N ALA A 734 -8.71 -4.01 27.96
CA ALA A 734 -8.40 -3.48 26.63
C ALA A 734 -8.70 -4.54 25.55
N ASN A 735 -8.13 -5.75 25.71
CA ASN A 735 -8.26 -6.86 24.76
C ASN A 735 -8.93 -8.07 25.44
N PRO A 736 -10.28 -8.16 25.48
CA PRO A 736 -10.99 -9.24 26.16
C PRO A 736 -11.08 -10.53 25.34
N VAL A 737 -11.16 -11.66 26.03
CA VAL A 737 -11.50 -12.97 25.45
C VAL A 737 -12.93 -13.34 25.86
N VAL A 738 -13.76 -13.76 24.90
CA VAL A 738 -15.19 -14.01 25.10
C VAL A 738 -15.59 -15.36 24.51
N THR A 739 -16.27 -16.18 25.31
CA THR A 739 -16.83 -17.46 24.86
C THR A 739 -18.28 -17.30 24.44
N TYR A 740 -18.66 -17.84 23.28
CA TYR A 740 -20.05 -17.86 22.83
C TYR A 740 -20.59 -19.29 22.80
N THR A 741 -21.59 -19.60 23.63
CA THR A 741 -22.11 -20.97 23.79
C THR A 741 -23.41 -21.24 23.03
N THR A 742 -24.07 -20.21 22.53
CA THR A 742 -25.35 -20.33 21.83
C THR A 742 -25.17 -19.98 20.35
N PRO A 743 -25.68 -20.78 19.41
CA PRO A 743 -25.64 -20.45 17.99
C PRO A 743 -26.44 -19.18 17.67
N GLY A 744 -25.92 -18.36 16.76
CA GLY A 744 -26.53 -17.10 16.36
C GLY A 744 -25.52 -16.07 15.86
N THR A 745 -26.02 -14.91 15.46
CA THR A 745 -25.18 -13.76 15.07
C THR A 745 -25.25 -12.69 16.16
N TYR A 746 -24.11 -12.21 16.61
CA TYR A 746 -23.99 -11.29 17.73
C TYR A 746 -23.30 -10.01 17.29
N ALA A 747 -23.86 -8.87 17.71
CA ALA A 747 -23.17 -7.59 17.60
C ALA A 747 -22.10 -7.48 18.70
N VAL A 748 -21.07 -6.67 18.46
CA VAL A 748 -20.07 -6.33 19.49
C VAL A 748 -20.01 -4.82 19.62
N THR A 749 -19.93 -4.32 20.85
CA THR A 749 -19.86 -2.88 21.12
C THR A 749 -18.70 -2.54 22.04
N LEU A 750 -17.97 -1.46 21.72
CA LEU A 750 -16.91 -0.89 22.54
C LEU A 750 -17.15 0.62 22.73
N THR A 751 -16.93 1.11 23.95
CA THR A 751 -16.73 2.52 24.26
C THR A 751 -15.45 2.69 25.09
N ALA A 752 -14.41 3.26 24.48
CA ALA A 752 -13.17 3.63 25.14
C ALA A 752 -13.28 5.04 25.75
N SER A 753 -12.51 5.32 26.81
CA SER A 753 -12.53 6.59 27.54
C SER A 753 -11.12 6.98 28.03
N ASN A 754 -10.88 8.28 28.22
CA ASN A 754 -9.63 8.80 28.75
C ASN A 754 -9.87 10.02 29.66
N VAL A 755 -8.80 10.73 30.05
CA VAL A 755 -8.87 11.94 30.90
C VAL A 755 -9.70 13.08 30.29
N ASN A 756 -9.91 13.10 28.98
CA ASN A 756 -10.71 14.10 28.28
C ASN A 756 -12.20 13.73 28.22
N GLY A 757 -12.59 12.54 28.68
CA GLY A 757 -13.99 12.12 28.77
C GLY A 757 -14.26 10.75 28.15
N SER A 758 -15.56 10.45 27.98
CA SER A 758 -16.01 9.24 27.31
C SER A 758 -15.96 9.40 25.80
N GLY A 759 -15.37 8.42 25.12
CA GLY A 759 -15.17 8.41 23.67
C GLY A 759 -16.43 8.08 22.87
N SER A 760 -16.27 7.94 21.56
CA SER A 760 -17.34 7.43 20.69
C SER A 760 -17.70 5.98 21.05
N THR A 761 -18.91 5.55 20.70
CA THR A 761 -19.31 4.14 20.82
C THR A 761 -19.25 3.48 19.44
N MET A 762 -18.46 2.41 19.32
CA MET A 762 -18.38 1.59 18.12
C MET A 762 -19.22 0.33 18.31
N THR A 763 -20.19 0.10 17.42
CA THR A 763 -20.99 -1.12 17.38
C THR A 763 -20.85 -1.77 16.01
N LYS A 764 -20.33 -3.00 15.95
CA LYS A 764 -20.29 -3.83 14.74
C LYS A 764 -21.46 -4.83 14.81
N PRO A 765 -22.57 -4.60 14.08
CA PRO A 765 -23.72 -5.51 14.10
C PRO A 765 -23.39 -6.83 13.42
N GLY A 766 -23.85 -7.95 13.99
CA GLY A 766 -23.62 -9.30 13.43
C GLY A 766 -22.15 -9.70 13.30
N TYR A 767 -21.26 -9.05 14.04
CA TYR A 767 -19.81 -9.20 13.93
C TYR A 767 -19.31 -10.61 14.27
N ILE A 768 -19.96 -11.31 15.20
CA ILE A 768 -19.63 -12.71 15.55
C ILE A 768 -20.75 -13.63 15.10
N THR A 769 -20.41 -14.65 14.32
CA THR A 769 -21.29 -15.76 13.93
C THR A 769 -20.92 -17.01 14.71
N VAL A 770 -21.88 -17.56 15.44
CA VAL A 770 -21.74 -18.76 16.24
C VAL A 770 -22.53 -19.87 15.56
N LEU A 771 -21.81 -20.86 15.04
CA LEU A 771 -22.37 -21.99 14.33
C LEU A 771 -22.84 -23.05 15.33
N ALA A 772 -23.98 -23.68 15.05
CA ALA A 772 -24.41 -24.86 15.77
C ALA A 772 -23.41 -26.00 15.53
N VAL A 773 -23.06 -26.74 16.59
CA VAL A 773 -22.26 -27.96 16.45
C VAL A 773 -23.09 -28.97 15.65
N PRO A 774 -22.56 -29.54 14.56
CA PRO A 774 -23.31 -30.47 13.72
C PRO A 774 -23.65 -31.75 14.48
N THR A 775 -24.82 -32.33 14.18
CA THR A 775 -25.32 -33.60 14.75
C THR A 775 -24.24 -34.68 14.72
N THR A 776 -24.05 -35.39 15.83
CA THR A 776 -23.03 -36.45 15.92
C THR A 776 -23.40 -37.63 15.02
N GLY A 777 -22.46 -38.06 14.17
CA GLY A 777 -22.62 -39.27 13.37
C GLY A 777 -22.39 -40.55 14.18
N CYS A 778 -22.52 -41.70 13.51
CA CYS A 778 -22.20 -43.00 14.10
C CYS A 778 -20.74 -43.09 14.59
N THR A 779 -20.52 -43.77 15.71
CA THR A 779 -19.18 -44.03 16.29
C THR A 779 -18.51 -45.22 15.59
N VAL A 780 -17.23 -45.10 15.27
CA VAL A 780 -16.43 -46.16 14.64
C VAL A 780 -15.40 -46.70 15.62
N THR A 781 -15.27 -48.02 15.71
CA THR A 781 -14.23 -48.71 16.50
C THR A 781 -13.21 -49.39 15.57
N ARG A 782 -12.03 -49.74 16.12
CA ARG A 782 -11.00 -50.50 15.40
C ARG A 782 -10.85 -51.89 16.02
N SER A 783 -10.81 -52.94 15.20
CA SER A 783 -10.69 -54.34 15.68
C SER A 783 -9.25 -54.83 15.83
N GLN A 784 -8.27 -54.14 15.22
CA GLN A 784 -6.84 -54.38 15.41
C GLN A 784 -6.15 -53.13 15.96
N ALA A 785 -4.94 -53.28 16.49
CA ALA A 785 -4.12 -52.13 16.85
C ALA A 785 -3.70 -51.34 15.58
N PRO A 786 -3.33 -50.04 15.69
CA PRO A 786 -2.79 -49.32 14.54
C PRO A 786 -1.54 -50.07 14.05
N ALA A 787 -1.40 -50.18 12.74
CA ALA A 787 -0.26 -50.82 12.11
C ALA A 787 0.54 -49.76 11.34
N VAL A 788 1.86 -49.94 11.28
CA VAL A 788 2.77 -49.02 10.58
C VAL A 788 2.26 -48.80 9.16
N ASP A 789 2.18 -47.53 8.76
CA ASP A 789 1.81 -47.12 7.40
C ASP A 789 0.34 -47.41 7.03
N ILE A 790 -0.56 -47.52 8.02
CA ILE A 790 -2.02 -47.59 7.83
C ILE A 790 -2.69 -46.48 8.65
N GLY A 791 -3.57 -45.69 8.03
CA GLY A 791 -4.19 -44.50 8.64
C GLY A 791 -4.22 -43.29 7.71
N ILE A 792 -4.88 -42.22 8.15
CA ILE A 792 -4.91 -40.92 7.46
C ILE A 792 -3.67 -40.14 7.89
N TRP A 793 -2.96 -39.56 6.92
CA TRP A 793 -1.75 -38.76 7.16
C TRP A 793 -2.02 -37.28 6.93
N ASN A 794 -2.88 -36.98 5.96
CA ASN A 794 -3.29 -35.62 5.65
C ASN A 794 -4.62 -35.60 4.89
N VAL A 795 -5.45 -34.61 5.17
CA VAL A 795 -6.61 -34.26 4.36
C VAL A 795 -6.43 -32.84 3.86
N ALA A 796 -6.34 -32.70 2.54
CA ALA A 796 -6.25 -31.44 1.81
C ALA A 796 -7.55 -31.22 1.03
N PHE A 797 -8.36 -30.25 1.46
CA PHE A 797 -9.65 -29.91 0.88
C PHE A 797 -9.96 -28.42 1.07
N HIS A 798 -9.93 -27.64 -0.03
CA HIS A 798 -10.11 -26.20 0.00
C HIS A 798 -9.19 -25.49 1.01
N THR A 799 -9.73 -24.93 2.11
CA THR A 799 -8.95 -24.30 3.20
C THR A 799 -8.49 -25.27 4.28
N ILE A 800 -8.92 -26.53 4.21
CA ILE A 800 -8.45 -27.59 5.11
C ILE A 800 -7.18 -28.17 4.52
N ASP A 801 -6.08 -28.07 5.26
CA ASP A 801 -4.84 -28.82 5.02
C ASP A 801 -4.34 -29.32 6.38
N HIS A 802 -4.87 -30.48 6.80
CA HIS A 802 -4.69 -30.98 8.16
C HIS A 802 -3.92 -32.28 8.15
N ALA A 803 -2.67 -32.24 8.63
CA ALA A 803 -1.84 -33.43 8.84
C ALA A 803 -2.10 -34.05 10.23
N THR A 804 -2.26 -35.36 10.26
CA THR A 804 -2.57 -36.13 11.48
C THR A 804 -1.57 -37.26 11.72
N ALA A 805 -1.55 -37.78 12.94
CA ALA A 805 -0.74 -38.94 13.27
C ALA A 805 -1.47 -40.23 12.86
N TRP A 806 -0.81 -41.04 12.03
CA TRP A 806 -1.37 -42.28 11.49
C TRP A 806 -1.69 -43.34 12.56
N ASP A 807 -1.07 -43.26 13.74
CA ASP A 807 -1.27 -44.14 14.89
C ASP A 807 -2.24 -43.58 15.95
N GLY A 808 -2.95 -42.48 15.63
CA GLY A 808 -3.88 -41.82 16.53
C GLY A 808 -5.14 -42.63 16.88
N PRO A 809 -6.08 -42.01 17.62
CA PRO A 809 -7.40 -42.57 17.82
C PRO A 809 -8.05 -42.97 16.50
N VAL A 810 -8.85 -44.04 16.53
CA VAL A 810 -9.59 -44.52 15.35
C VAL A 810 -10.50 -43.45 14.75
N MET A 811 -10.97 -42.51 15.59
CA MET A 811 -11.86 -41.43 15.17
C MET A 811 -11.44 -40.13 15.83
N ASN A 812 -11.16 -39.11 15.02
CA ASN A 812 -10.87 -37.74 15.46
C ASN A 812 -11.94 -36.77 14.94
N ASP A 813 -12.42 -35.85 15.79
CA ASP A 813 -13.42 -34.85 15.42
C ASP A 813 -12.80 -33.46 15.40
N TYR A 814 -12.62 -32.92 14.19
CA TYR A 814 -12.14 -31.56 13.92
C TYR A 814 -13.26 -30.66 13.37
N SER A 815 -14.53 -31.07 13.48
CA SER A 815 -15.66 -30.40 12.83
C SER A 815 -15.84 -28.93 13.21
N CYS A 816 -15.25 -28.49 14.33
CA CYS A 816 -15.32 -27.12 14.83
C CYS A 816 -13.98 -26.38 14.86
N THR A 817 -12.88 -27.06 14.54
CA THR A 817 -11.52 -26.50 14.57
C THR A 817 -10.89 -26.43 13.19
N GLN A 818 -11.39 -27.22 12.22
CA GLN A 818 -10.93 -27.26 10.84
C GLN A 818 -12.16 -27.17 9.92
N LEU A 819 -12.34 -25.99 9.31
CA LEU A 819 -13.54 -25.62 8.55
C LEU A 819 -13.19 -25.29 7.10
N ALA A 820 -14.02 -25.74 6.16
CA ALA A 820 -14.01 -25.28 4.78
C ALA A 820 -15.29 -24.50 4.46
N GLN A 821 -15.14 -23.29 3.92
CA GLN A 821 -16.27 -22.51 3.40
C GLN A 821 -16.46 -22.83 1.91
N LEU A 822 -17.64 -23.34 1.56
CA LEU A 822 -17.92 -23.86 0.22
C LEU A 822 -19.02 -23.08 -0.46
N GLN A 823 -18.94 -23.00 -1.78
CA GLN A 823 -19.92 -22.35 -2.64
C GLN A 823 -20.88 -23.38 -3.25
N PRO A 824 -22.16 -23.05 -3.49
CA PRO A 824 -23.08 -23.89 -4.24
C PRO A 824 -22.57 -24.15 -5.66
N ASN A 825 -22.89 -25.32 -6.22
CA ASN A 825 -22.60 -25.69 -7.61
C ASN A 825 -21.13 -25.47 -8.05
N THR A 826 -20.17 -25.69 -7.14
CA THR A 826 -18.76 -25.39 -7.36
C THR A 826 -17.93 -26.65 -7.25
N ASN A 827 -17.01 -26.88 -8.19
CA ASN A 827 -16.13 -28.04 -8.19
C ASN A 827 -14.89 -27.78 -7.32
N TYR A 828 -14.68 -28.63 -6.31
CA TYR A 828 -13.54 -28.52 -5.40
C TYR A 828 -12.60 -29.71 -5.54
N PRO A 829 -11.28 -29.47 -5.63
CA PRO A 829 -10.30 -30.54 -5.52
C PRO A 829 -10.25 -31.06 -4.08
N ILE A 830 -10.03 -32.36 -3.93
CA ILE A 830 -9.82 -33.02 -2.65
C ILE A 830 -8.67 -34.02 -2.77
N ALA A 831 -7.81 -34.06 -1.75
CA ALA A 831 -6.74 -35.02 -1.61
C ALA A 831 -6.73 -35.60 -0.20
N VAL A 832 -6.62 -36.93 -0.09
CA VAL A 832 -6.42 -37.63 1.18
C VAL A 832 -5.16 -38.44 1.05
N THR A 833 -4.19 -38.18 1.92
CA THR A 833 -2.92 -38.91 1.96
C THR A 833 -3.02 -40.03 2.96
N VAL A 834 -2.73 -41.25 2.50
CA VAL A 834 -2.55 -42.44 3.33
C VAL A 834 -1.12 -42.93 3.21
N GLY A 835 -0.75 -43.93 4.02
CA GLY A 835 0.58 -44.56 3.99
C GLY A 835 1.05 -44.99 2.59
N ALA A 836 2.36 -45.00 2.38
CA ALA A 836 3.00 -45.14 1.07
C ALA A 836 3.15 -46.59 0.56
N PHE A 837 3.01 -47.58 1.45
CA PHE A 837 3.28 -49.00 1.18
C PHE A 837 2.03 -49.87 1.27
N ASN A 838 1.07 -49.49 2.13
CA ASN A 838 -0.17 -50.25 2.30
C ASN A 838 -1.34 -49.60 1.55
N ASN A 839 -1.84 -50.28 0.53
CA ASN A 839 -3.01 -49.85 -0.24
C ASN A 839 -4.25 -49.77 0.67
N GLN A 840 -4.83 -48.58 0.79
CA GLN A 840 -6.02 -48.35 1.60
C GLN A 840 -7.19 -47.86 0.77
N TRP A 841 -8.38 -48.27 1.19
CA TRP A 841 -9.62 -47.71 0.70
C TRP A 841 -9.88 -46.39 1.40
N VAL A 842 -10.19 -45.35 0.63
CA VAL A 842 -10.53 -44.02 1.14
C VAL A 842 -11.95 -43.66 0.71
N ARG A 843 -12.77 -43.15 1.62
CA ARG A 843 -14.08 -42.57 1.31
C ARG A 843 -14.25 -41.24 2.04
N VAL A 844 -14.87 -40.27 1.37
CA VAL A 844 -15.24 -39.00 1.99
C VAL A 844 -16.73 -38.77 1.79
N TYR A 845 -17.40 -38.44 2.89
CA TYR A 845 -18.82 -38.16 2.94
C TYR A 845 -19.08 -36.75 3.45
N ILE A 846 -20.12 -36.09 2.97
CA ILE A 846 -20.62 -34.84 3.53
C ILE A 846 -22.10 -35.03 3.87
N ASP A 847 -22.45 -34.83 5.15
CA ASP A 847 -23.83 -34.82 5.64
C ASP A 847 -24.48 -33.50 5.24
N TYR A 848 -25.08 -33.46 4.05
CA TYR A 848 -25.62 -32.22 3.47
C TYR A 848 -26.90 -31.77 4.18
N ASN A 849 -27.69 -32.70 4.71
CA ASN A 849 -28.97 -32.41 5.36
C ASN A 849 -28.84 -32.22 6.89
N GLY A 850 -27.69 -32.57 7.48
CA GLY A 850 -27.35 -32.36 8.88
C GLY A 850 -27.97 -33.37 9.85
N ASN A 851 -28.40 -34.54 9.37
CA ASN A 851 -29.12 -35.53 10.19
C ASN A 851 -28.17 -36.53 10.91
N GLY A 852 -26.85 -36.46 10.69
CA GLY A 852 -25.84 -37.38 11.24
C GLY A 852 -25.74 -38.73 10.52
N VAL A 853 -26.47 -38.90 9.43
CA VAL A 853 -26.48 -40.07 8.54
C VAL A 853 -25.81 -39.65 7.22
N PHE A 854 -24.94 -40.50 6.68
CA PHE A 854 -24.10 -40.19 5.50
C PHE A 854 -24.42 -41.08 4.29
N THR A 855 -25.61 -41.67 4.26
CA THR A 855 -26.02 -42.64 3.25
C THR A 855 -27.02 -42.08 2.26
N ASP A 856 -27.38 -40.80 2.38
CA ASP A 856 -28.32 -40.18 1.47
C ASP A 856 -27.67 -39.95 0.10
N ALA A 857 -28.51 -39.79 -0.93
CA ALA A 857 -28.04 -39.65 -2.30
C ALA A 857 -27.19 -38.37 -2.45
N GLY A 858 -25.96 -38.53 -2.95
CA GLY A 858 -25.02 -37.42 -3.17
C GLY A 858 -24.08 -37.14 -2.00
N GLU A 859 -24.23 -37.80 -0.84
CA GLU A 859 -23.38 -37.55 0.33
C GLU A 859 -22.00 -38.20 0.23
N LEU A 860 -21.84 -39.29 -0.54
CA LEU A 860 -20.52 -39.81 -0.89
C LEU A 860 -19.89 -38.92 -1.97
N VAL A 861 -18.93 -38.08 -1.58
CA VAL A 861 -18.34 -37.06 -2.46
C VAL A 861 -16.99 -37.46 -3.05
N PHE A 862 -16.27 -38.38 -2.40
CA PHE A 862 -14.98 -38.87 -2.91
C PHE A 862 -14.81 -40.37 -2.63
N SER A 863 -14.55 -41.15 -3.69
CA SER A 863 -14.41 -42.60 -3.62
C SER A 863 -13.36 -43.15 -4.59
N PRO A 864 -12.08 -42.84 -4.38
CA PRO A 864 -11.01 -43.33 -5.24
C PRO A 864 -10.90 -44.87 -5.20
N SER A 865 -10.22 -45.46 -6.20
CA SER A 865 -9.83 -46.88 -6.22
C SER A 865 -8.98 -47.24 -4.99
N ASN A 866 -8.72 -48.52 -4.68
CA ASN A 866 -7.77 -48.86 -3.62
C ASN A 866 -6.34 -48.43 -3.98
N GLY A 867 -5.55 -47.92 -3.04
CA GLY A 867 -4.19 -47.44 -3.31
C GLY A 867 -3.50 -46.77 -2.13
N ALA A 868 -2.19 -46.62 -2.22
CA ALA A 868 -1.31 -46.00 -1.24
C ALA A 868 -0.97 -44.54 -1.61
N GLY A 869 -0.40 -43.77 -0.68
CA GLY A 869 0.03 -42.38 -0.90
C GLY A 869 -1.13 -41.39 -1.06
N VAL A 870 -0.92 -40.33 -1.85
CA VAL A 870 -1.91 -39.27 -2.08
C VAL A 870 -3.03 -39.76 -2.98
N ARG A 871 -4.28 -39.66 -2.49
CA ARG A 871 -5.49 -39.98 -3.24
C ARG A 871 -6.22 -38.69 -3.58
N SER A 872 -6.12 -38.25 -4.82
CA SER A 872 -6.72 -36.99 -5.29
C SER A 872 -7.95 -37.20 -6.18
N GLY A 873 -8.81 -36.19 -6.22
CA GLY A 873 -9.97 -36.09 -7.09
C GLY A 873 -10.62 -34.73 -6.97
N SER A 874 -11.85 -34.61 -7.45
CA SER A 874 -12.68 -33.42 -7.22
C SER A 874 -14.15 -33.81 -7.17
N PHE A 875 -14.97 -32.97 -6.54
CA PHE A 875 -16.41 -33.11 -6.55
C PHE A 875 -17.09 -31.75 -6.63
N THR A 876 -18.29 -31.73 -7.20
CA THR A 876 -19.12 -30.53 -7.28
C THR A 876 -20.13 -30.52 -6.15
N THR A 877 -20.22 -29.39 -5.44
CA THR A 877 -21.19 -29.18 -4.36
C THR A 877 -22.62 -29.12 -4.90
N PRO A 878 -23.65 -29.39 -4.08
CA PRO A 878 -25.04 -29.28 -4.49
C PRO A 878 -25.38 -27.89 -5.05
N ALA A 879 -26.36 -27.83 -5.96
CA ALA A 879 -26.79 -26.57 -6.55
C ALA A 879 -27.51 -25.63 -5.56
N ALA A 880 -28.15 -26.19 -4.53
CA ALA A 880 -28.89 -25.45 -3.52
C ALA A 880 -28.65 -26.04 -2.11
N PRO A 881 -27.42 -25.96 -1.57
CA PRO A 881 -27.13 -26.42 -0.22
C PRO A 881 -27.72 -25.44 0.81
N THR A 882 -28.00 -25.90 2.02
CA THR A 882 -28.37 -25.00 3.12
C THR A 882 -27.17 -24.13 3.50
N THR A 883 -27.28 -22.83 3.32
CA THR A 883 -26.20 -21.87 3.62
C THR A 883 -26.17 -21.46 5.09
N GLY A 884 -25.01 -21.06 5.60
CA GLY A 884 -24.84 -20.53 6.96
C GLY A 884 -24.93 -21.56 8.07
N VAL A 885 -25.04 -22.85 7.73
CA VAL A 885 -25.11 -23.96 8.68
C VAL A 885 -23.85 -24.81 8.55
N LEU A 886 -23.24 -25.13 9.68
CA LEU A 886 -22.11 -26.06 9.75
C LEU A 886 -22.59 -27.48 9.48
N ARG A 887 -21.97 -28.11 8.48
CA ARG A 887 -22.19 -29.50 8.06
C ARG A 887 -20.95 -30.34 8.39
N ARG A 888 -21.15 -31.64 8.51
CA ARG A 888 -20.10 -32.59 8.88
C ARG A 888 -19.58 -33.27 7.61
N MET A 889 -18.27 -33.18 7.41
CA MET A 889 -17.53 -34.01 6.45
C MET A 889 -16.84 -35.13 7.20
N ARG A 890 -16.90 -36.36 6.69
CA ARG A 890 -16.24 -37.53 7.27
C ARG A 890 -15.31 -38.16 6.24
N VAL A 891 -14.05 -38.30 6.60
CA VAL A 891 -13.03 -39.08 5.88
C VAL A 891 -12.87 -40.41 6.61
N ILE A 892 -13.02 -41.54 5.91
CA ILE A 892 -12.81 -42.88 6.49
C ILE A 892 -11.89 -43.69 5.59
N THR A 893 -10.94 -44.38 6.23
CA THR A 893 -10.00 -45.28 5.57
C THR A 893 -10.07 -46.68 6.16
N ASP A 894 -9.74 -47.69 5.37
CA ASP A 894 -9.38 -49.02 5.87
C ASP A 894 -8.50 -49.80 4.91
N PHE A 895 -7.67 -50.68 5.46
CA PHE A 895 -6.74 -51.51 4.68
C PHE A 895 -7.39 -52.79 4.13
N VAL A 896 -8.24 -53.44 4.93
CA VAL A 896 -8.74 -54.80 4.63
C VAL A 896 -10.18 -54.82 4.12
N ASN A 897 -11.05 -53.95 4.65
CA ASN A 897 -12.42 -53.87 4.14
C ASN A 897 -12.41 -53.40 2.68
N THR A 898 -13.12 -54.12 1.82
CA THR A 898 -13.11 -53.88 0.38
C THR A 898 -13.74 -52.55 -0.04
N THR A 899 -14.60 -51.94 0.79
CA THR A 899 -15.07 -50.56 0.67
C THR A 899 -15.72 -50.11 2.00
N PRO A 900 -15.07 -49.30 2.85
CA PRO A 900 -15.68 -48.84 4.10
C PRO A 900 -16.85 -47.88 3.80
N GLY A 901 -18.06 -48.26 4.21
CA GLY A 901 -19.19 -47.34 4.36
C GLY A 901 -18.95 -46.31 5.47
N PRO A 902 -19.76 -45.25 5.57
CA PRO A 902 -19.50 -44.11 6.47
C PRO A 902 -19.54 -44.50 7.96
N CYS A 903 -20.22 -45.61 8.29
CA CYS A 903 -20.36 -46.15 9.65
C CYS A 903 -19.72 -47.53 9.82
N THR A 904 -18.75 -47.90 8.97
CA THR A 904 -18.10 -49.21 9.06
C THR A 904 -17.45 -49.35 10.43
N SER A 905 -17.94 -50.29 11.23
CA SER A 905 -17.46 -50.53 12.58
C SER A 905 -17.56 -52.01 12.94
N PRO A 906 -16.47 -52.68 13.33
CA PRO A 906 -15.13 -52.11 13.40
C PRO A 906 -14.50 -51.92 12.01
N VAL A 907 -13.74 -50.85 11.80
CA VAL A 907 -12.68 -50.86 10.78
C VAL A 907 -11.58 -51.81 11.25
N GLN A 908 -10.84 -52.43 10.33
CA GLN A 908 -9.84 -53.41 10.75
C GLN A 908 -8.57 -52.73 11.24
N TYR A 909 -7.96 -51.88 10.41
CA TYR A 909 -6.73 -51.14 10.75
C TYR A 909 -6.84 -49.63 10.53
N GLY A 910 -7.81 -49.17 9.73
CA GLY A 910 -7.90 -47.78 9.31
C GLY A 910 -8.40 -46.79 10.36
N GLN A 911 -8.73 -45.58 9.89
CA GLN A 911 -9.00 -44.40 10.71
C GLN A 911 -10.15 -43.56 10.12
N VAL A 912 -10.75 -42.74 10.96
CA VAL A 912 -11.81 -41.79 10.65
C VAL A 912 -11.41 -40.40 11.13
N GLU A 913 -11.62 -39.40 10.29
CA GLU A 913 -11.45 -37.99 10.65
C GLU A 913 -12.67 -37.20 10.20
N GLU A 914 -13.14 -36.30 11.05
CA GLU A 914 -14.29 -35.45 10.77
C GLU A 914 -13.90 -33.98 10.71
N TYR A 915 -14.49 -33.26 9.77
CA TYR A 915 -14.20 -31.86 9.47
C TYR A 915 -15.49 -31.09 9.27
N GLY A 916 -15.42 -29.77 9.39
CA GLY A 916 -16.58 -28.91 9.21
C GLY A 916 -16.63 -28.30 7.81
N VAL A 917 -17.83 -28.23 7.26
CA VAL A 917 -18.09 -27.57 5.98
C VAL A 917 -19.26 -26.61 6.12
N VAL A 918 -19.09 -25.35 5.73
CA VAL A 918 -20.15 -24.33 5.78
C VAL A 918 -20.40 -23.86 4.37
N PHE A 919 -21.65 -23.94 3.90
CA PHE A 919 -22.00 -23.34 2.62
C PHE A 919 -22.23 -21.85 2.81
N THR A 920 -21.46 -21.03 2.12
CA THR A 920 -21.72 -19.60 2.03
C THR A 920 -22.55 -19.33 0.77
N PRO A 921 -23.37 -18.28 0.74
CA PRO A 921 -23.98 -17.85 -0.52
C PRO A 921 -22.88 -17.58 -1.58
N ALA A 922 -23.21 -17.80 -2.86
CA ALA A 922 -22.40 -17.38 -4.00
C ALA A 922 -21.81 -15.98 -3.75
N PRO A 923 -20.50 -15.72 -4.00
CA PRO A 923 -19.98 -14.37 -3.90
C PRO A 923 -20.82 -13.52 -4.83
N GLY A 924 -21.57 -12.60 -4.23
CA GLY A 924 -22.55 -11.82 -4.96
C GLY A 924 -21.89 -11.03 -6.08
N ILE A 925 -22.59 -10.87 -7.20
CA ILE A 925 -22.16 -9.93 -8.23
C ILE A 925 -22.47 -8.50 -7.83
N ALA A 926 -21.65 -7.56 -8.28
CA ALA A 926 -21.86 -6.14 -8.01
C ALA A 926 -21.92 -5.33 -9.31
N VAL A 927 -22.73 -4.27 -9.30
CA VAL A 927 -22.83 -3.28 -10.38
C VAL A 927 -22.80 -1.88 -9.79
N ALA A 928 -22.15 -0.95 -10.47
CA ALA A 928 -22.12 0.47 -10.14
C ALA A 928 -22.78 1.29 -11.26
N PRO A 929 -24.13 1.35 -11.30
CA PRO A 929 -24.83 2.14 -12.30
C PRO A 929 -24.69 3.63 -12.02
N ARG A 930 -24.70 4.45 -13.08
CA ARG A 930 -24.91 5.90 -12.97
C ARG A 930 -26.12 6.30 -13.80
N VAL A 931 -27.00 7.13 -13.25
CA VAL A 931 -28.21 7.63 -13.93
C VAL A 931 -28.54 9.04 -13.46
N HIS A 932 -29.12 9.87 -14.34
CA HIS A 932 -29.66 11.16 -13.96
C HIS A 932 -31.17 11.20 -14.20
N LEU A 933 -31.89 11.88 -13.31
CA LEU A 933 -33.33 12.08 -13.39
C LEU A 933 -33.63 13.48 -13.93
N GLU A 934 -34.52 13.55 -14.92
CA GLU A 934 -35.03 14.83 -15.38
C GLU A 934 -35.79 15.56 -14.26
N GLY A 935 -35.82 16.89 -14.32
CA GLY A 935 -36.47 17.72 -13.31
C GLY A 935 -35.54 18.00 -12.14
N ALA A 936 -34.90 16.98 -11.57
CA ALA A 936 -33.88 17.17 -10.53
C ALA A 936 -32.53 17.62 -11.10
N TYR A 937 -32.13 17.13 -12.29
CA TYR A 937 -30.83 17.42 -12.89
C TYR A 937 -30.66 18.89 -13.32
N SER A 938 -29.54 19.51 -12.92
CA SER A 938 -29.15 20.86 -13.29
C SER A 938 -27.94 20.84 -14.23
N ALA A 939 -28.15 21.22 -15.50
CA ALA A 939 -27.09 21.34 -16.50
C ALA A 939 -26.10 22.50 -16.23
N THR A 940 -26.39 23.34 -15.24
CA THR A 940 -25.49 24.42 -14.79
C THR A 940 -24.48 23.93 -13.76
N THR A 941 -24.89 23.01 -12.89
CA THR A 941 -24.04 22.51 -11.79
C THR A 941 -23.52 21.09 -12.04
N GLY A 942 -24.10 20.36 -12.99
CA GLY A 942 -23.77 18.96 -13.25
C GLY A 942 -24.31 17.99 -12.18
N LEU A 943 -25.16 18.47 -11.28
CA LEU A 943 -25.70 17.72 -10.14
C LEU A 943 -27.24 17.77 -10.14
N MET A 944 -27.86 16.73 -9.61
CA MET A 944 -29.28 16.68 -9.29
C MET A 944 -29.58 17.44 -7.99
N SER A 945 -30.82 17.92 -7.84
CA SER A 945 -31.32 18.52 -6.60
C SER A 945 -31.62 17.44 -5.56
N ASP A 946 -31.17 17.62 -4.31
CA ASP A 946 -31.50 16.76 -3.15
C ASP A 946 -32.61 17.37 -2.28
N ALA A 947 -33.53 18.13 -2.90
CA ALA A 947 -34.58 18.86 -2.21
C ALA A 947 -35.45 17.95 -1.32
N LEU A 948 -35.79 16.75 -1.78
CA LEU A 948 -36.51 15.74 -1.00
C LEU A 948 -35.76 15.36 0.28
N ARG A 949 -34.46 15.07 0.19
CA ARG A 949 -33.61 14.71 1.34
C ARG A 949 -33.45 15.89 2.29
N SER A 950 -33.14 17.08 1.77
CA SER A 950 -32.99 18.30 2.58
C SER A 950 -34.27 18.68 3.33
N SER A 951 -35.44 18.28 2.81
CA SER A 951 -36.75 18.47 3.45
C SER A 951 -37.17 17.29 4.34
N GLY A 952 -36.34 16.26 4.49
CA GLY A 952 -36.63 15.06 5.30
C GLY A 952 -37.76 14.19 4.73
N LEU A 953 -38.00 14.23 3.42
CA LEU A 953 -39.11 13.55 2.76
C LEU A 953 -38.74 12.18 2.16
N VAL A 954 -37.45 11.88 1.97
CA VAL A 954 -37.01 10.57 1.46
C VAL A 954 -37.32 9.50 2.53
N PRO A 955 -38.12 8.46 2.24
CA PRO A 955 -38.44 7.42 3.21
C PRO A 955 -37.24 6.55 3.51
N LEU A 956 -37.19 6.00 4.73
CA LEU A 956 -36.15 5.03 5.12
C LEU A 956 -36.39 3.64 4.52
N GLU A 957 -37.62 3.31 4.15
CA GLU A 957 -37.97 2.07 3.46
C GLU A 957 -38.18 2.34 1.97
N GLU A 958 -37.80 1.38 1.13
CA GLU A 958 -38.00 1.50 -0.32
C GLU A 958 -39.49 1.61 -0.70
N PRO A 959 -39.85 2.49 -1.65
CA PRO A 959 -41.26 2.79 -1.95
C PRO A 959 -41.91 1.81 -2.94
N TYR A 960 -41.15 0.95 -3.63
CA TYR A 960 -41.63 0.16 -4.77
C TYR A 960 -42.54 -0.98 -4.34
N THR A 961 -42.30 -1.61 -3.18
CA THR A 961 -43.23 -2.60 -2.63
C THR A 961 -44.61 -1.98 -2.39
N ALA A 962 -44.67 -0.76 -1.84
CA ALA A 962 -45.92 -0.04 -1.62
C ALA A 962 -46.60 0.39 -2.94
N LEU A 963 -45.83 0.60 -4.01
CA LEU A 963 -46.32 0.84 -5.37
C LEU A 963 -46.76 -0.44 -6.10
N GLY A 964 -46.64 -1.61 -5.47
CA GLY A 964 -47.06 -2.90 -6.02
C GLY A 964 -46.05 -3.56 -6.96
N TYR A 965 -44.79 -3.13 -6.94
CA TYR A 965 -43.74 -3.80 -7.70
C TYR A 965 -43.39 -5.17 -7.11
N ALA A 966 -43.37 -6.20 -7.95
CA ALA A 966 -43.03 -7.56 -7.54
C ALA A 966 -41.52 -7.83 -7.70
N PHE A 967 -40.78 -7.77 -6.59
CA PHE A 967 -39.35 -8.05 -6.59
C PHE A 967 -39.02 -9.51 -6.91
N THR A 968 -37.91 -9.72 -7.61
CA THR A 968 -37.28 -11.03 -7.80
C THR A 968 -35.95 -11.03 -7.03
N GLY A 969 -35.83 -11.80 -5.96
CA GLY A 969 -34.56 -11.94 -5.21
C GLY A 969 -34.15 -10.74 -4.32
N GLY A 970 -34.96 -9.68 -4.24
CA GLY A 970 -34.78 -8.52 -3.34
C GLY A 970 -36.12 -8.03 -2.77
N GLY A 971 -36.20 -6.76 -2.37
CA GLY A 971 -37.41 -6.10 -1.84
C GLY A 971 -37.39 -5.91 -0.32
N GLY A 972 -38.01 -4.83 0.16
CA GLY A 972 -38.03 -4.47 1.59
C GLY A 972 -36.72 -3.86 2.08
N GLU A 973 -35.87 -3.37 1.17
CA GLU A 973 -34.66 -2.66 1.52
C GLU A 973 -34.96 -1.41 2.35
N SER A 974 -34.13 -1.16 3.36
CA SER A 974 -34.17 0.06 4.16
C SER A 974 -32.79 0.68 4.30
N THR A 975 -32.77 2.01 4.44
CA THR A 975 -31.60 2.81 4.77
C THR A 975 -31.75 3.43 6.16
N THR A 976 -30.78 4.23 6.58
CA THR A 976 -30.73 4.83 7.91
C THR A 976 -30.65 6.35 7.85
N ALA A 977 -31.07 7.02 8.92
CA ALA A 977 -31.00 8.48 9.01
C ALA A 977 -29.58 9.06 8.78
N PRO A 978 -28.48 8.44 9.27
CA PRO A 978 -27.12 8.87 8.96
C PRO A 978 -26.79 8.90 7.46
N VAL A 979 -27.29 7.95 6.68
CA VAL A 979 -27.09 7.92 5.22
C VAL A 979 -27.78 9.11 4.55
N LEU A 980 -28.99 9.45 4.98
CA LEU A 980 -29.72 10.63 4.49
C LEU A 980 -29.16 11.97 5.02
N ALA A 981 -28.28 11.95 6.02
CA ALA A 981 -27.60 13.14 6.54
C ALA A 981 -26.41 13.59 5.67
N VAL A 982 -25.93 12.73 4.77
CA VAL A 982 -24.84 13.05 3.83
C VAL A 982 -25.24 14.22 2.91
N THR A 983 -24.29 15.14 2.68
CA THR A 983 -24.45 16.33 1.83
C THR A 983 -23.39 16.37 0.72
N GLY A 984 -23.44 17.35 -0.17
CA GLY A 984 -22.51 17.45 -1.31
C GLY A 984 -22.90 16.52 -2.46
N SER A 985 -21.94 16.13 -3.31
CA SER A 985 -22.20 15.27 -4.49
C SER A 985 -22.84 13.93 -4.14
N ASN A 986 -22.51 13.38 -2.98
CA ASN A 986 -22.98 12.07 -2.52
C ASN A 986 -24.30 12.15 -1.74
N ALA A 987 -24.95 13.32 -1.67
CA ALA A 987 -26.24 13.44 -1.01
C ALA A 987 -27.29 12.61 -1.76
N ILE A 988 -28.15 11.91 -1.02
CA ILE A 988 -29.21 11.10 -1.61
C ILE A 988 -30.27 12.01 -2.25
N VAL A 989 -30.57 11.76 -3.52
CA VAL A 989 -31.65 12.39 -4.28
C VAL A 989 -32.94 11.61 -4.05
N ASP A 990 -32.89 10.29 -4.25
CA ASP A 990 -34.07 9.44 -4.20
C ASP A 990 -33.75 7.93 -4.17
N TRP A 991 -34.79 7.09 -4.06
CA TRP A 991 -34.74 5.66 -4.32
C TRP A 991 -34.84 5.35 -5.81
N VAL A 992 -34.05 4.38 -6.29
CA VAL A 992 -34.15 3.77 -7.62
C VAL A 992 -34.27 2.25 -7.50
N LEU A 993 -34.79 1.60 -8.53
CA LEU A 993 -34.89 0.14 -8.63
C LEU A 993 -33.94 -0.36 -9.72
N VAL A 994 -33.06 -1.28 -9.35
CA VAL A 994 -32.09 -1.93 -10.25
C VAL A 994 -32.56 -3.33 -10.57
N GLU A 995 -32.70 -3.67 -11.85
CA GLU A 995 -33.04 -5.01 -12.32
C GLU A 995 -31.86 -5.65 -13.07
N LEU A 996 -31.55 -6.90 -12.74
CA LEU A 996 -30.72 -7.78 -13.55
C LEU A 996 -31.64 -8.62 -14.43
N ARG A 997 -31.50 -8.47 -15.75
CA ARG A 997 -32.27 -9.22 -16.74
C ARG A 997 -31.37 -10.21 -17.47
N SER A 998 -31.96 -11.31 -17.93
CA SER A 998 -31.26 -12.29 -18.75
C SER A 998 -30.75 -11.65 -20.04
N ASP A 999 -29.46 -11.86 -20.37
CA ASP A 999 -28.89 -11.37 -21.62
C ASP A 999 -29.49 -12.10 -22.85
N ALA A 1000 -29.76 -13.40 -22.71
CA ALA A 1000 -30.37 -14.23 -23.75
C ALA A 1000 -31.87 -13.92 -23.95
N SER A 1001 -32.58 -13.62 -22.87
CA SER A 1001 -34.02 -13.32 -22.88
C SER A 1001 -34.33 -12.03 -22.09
N PRO A 1002 -34.16 -10.83 -22.69
CA PRO A 1002 -34.22 -9.55 -21.97
C PRO A 1002 -35.57 -9.22 -21.27
N THR A 1003 -36.64 -9.93 -21.58
CA THR A 1003 -37.95 -9.84 -20.88
C THR A 1003 -37.93 -10.46 -19.47
N THR A 1004 -36.97 -11.34 -19.18
CA THR A 1004 -36.89 -12.09 -17.92
C THR A 1004 -36.01 -11.36 -16.91
N VAL A 1005 -36.63 -10.91 -15.81
CA VAL A 1005 -35.92 -10.38 -14.63
C VAL A 1005 -35.40 -11.57 -13.81
N LEU A 1006 -34.09 -11.61 -13.60
CA LEU A 1006 -33.40 -12.64 -12.81
C LEU A 1006 -33.19 -12.20 -11.36
N ALA A 1007 -33.03 -10.89 -11.15
CA ALA A 1007 -32.98 -10.27 -9.83
C ALA A 1007 -33.39 -8.80 -9.91
N SER A 1008 -33.87 -8.25 -8.80
CA SER A 1008 -34.19 -6.83 -8.67
C SER A 1008 -33.97 -6.36 -7.24
N LYS A 1009 -33.46 -5.15 -7.07
CA LYS A 1009 -33.13 -4.57 -5.76
C LYS A 1009 -33.38 -3.08 -5.74
N ALA A 1010 -33.91 -2.54 -4.64
CA ALA A 1010 -33.97 -1.10 -4.45
C ALA A 1010 -32.59 -0.57 -3.99
N ALA A 1011 -32.24 0.61 -4.47
CA ALA A 1011 -30.96 1.26 -4.28
C ALA A 1011 -31.14 2.78 -4.13
N LEU A 1012 -30.09 3.48 -3.71
CA LEU A 1012 -30.12 4.93 -3.49
C LEU A 1012 -29.42 5.65 -4.63
N LEU A 1013 -29.99 6.76 -5.09
CA LEU A 1013 -29.44 7.63 -6.13
C LEU A 1013 -28.78 8.86 -5.49
N GLN A 1014 -27.53 9.16 -5.86
CA GLN A 1014 -26.78 10.32 -5.40
C GLN A 1014 -26.85 11.50 -6.39
N ARG A 1015 -26.51 12.72 -5.94
CA ARG A 1015 -26.65 13.95 -6.75
C ARG A 1015 -25.80 13.96 -8.01
N ASP A 1016 -24.64 13.32 -8.01
CA ASP A 1016 -23.77 13.18 -9.18
C ASP A 1016 -24.21 12.06 -10.14
N GLY A 1017 -25.24 11.31 -9.79
CA GLY A 1017 -25.84 10.25 -10.59
C GLY A 1017 -25.46 8.84 -10.17
N ASP A 1018 -24.59 8.66 -9.18
CA ASP A 1018 -24.18 7.33 -8.74
C ASP A 1018 -25.35 6.60 -8.08
N VAL A 1019 -25.52 5.32 -8.43
CA VAL A 1019 -26.48 4.42 -7.79
C VAL A 1019 -25.75 3.49 -6.85
N VAL A 1020 -26.04 3.62 -5.56
CA VAL A 1020 -25.35 2.94 -4.47
C VAL A 1020 -26.31 2.08 -3.65
N GLY A 1021 -25.76 1.16 -2.85
CA GLY A 1021 -26.48 0.35 -1.89
C GLY A 1021 -27.13 1.18 -0.78
N THR A 1022 -27.84 0.50 0.12
CA THR A 1022 -28.58 1.15 1.21
C THR A 1022 -27.70 1.79 2.28
N ASP A 1023 -26.40 1.50 2.27
CA ASP A 1023 -25.37 2.17 3.09
C ASP A 1023 -24.96 3.54 2.54
N GLY A 1024 -25.39 3.89 1.33
CA GLY A 1024 -25.09 5.15 0.67
C GLY A 1024 -23.68 5.22 0.07
N THR A 1025 -22.93 4.12 0.01
CA THR A 1025 -21.54 4.12 -0.48
C THR A 1025 -21.18 2.91 -1.32
N SER A 1026 -21.66 1.72 -0.99
CA SER A 1026 -21.27 0.50 -1.70
C SER A 1026 -21.94 0.40 -3.07
N PRO A 1027 -21.32 -0.27 -4.06
CA PRO A 1027 -22.01 -0.69 -5.28
C PRO A 1027 -23.23 -1.57 -5.00
N VAL A 1028 -24.17 -1.62 -5.94
CA VAL A 1028 -25.38 -2.46 -5.79
C VAL A 1028 -25.02 -3.92 -5.98
N SER A 1029 -25.18 -4.71 -4.90
CA SER A 1029 -24.83 -6.13 -4.86
C SER A 1029 -26.04 -7.05 -4.94
N PHE A 1030 -25.83 -8.19 -5.61
CA PHE A 1030 -26.82 -9.19 -5.98
C PHE A 1030 -26.29 -10.59 -5.63
N SER A 1031 -27.14 -11.53 -5.19
CA SER A 1031 -26.73 -12.89 -4.82
C SER A 1031 -26.54 -13.85 -6.00
N GLN A 1032 -26.68 -13.32 -7.22
CA GLN A 1032 -26.56 -14.06 -8.48
C GLN A 1032 -25.09 -14.38 -8.76
N SER A 1033 -24.83 -15.45 -9.53
CA SER A 1033 -23.48 -15.86 -9.92
C SER A 1033 -22.87 -14.91 -10.96
N ALA A 1034 -21.54 -14.89 -11.06
CA ALA A 1034 -20.84 -14.19 -12.14
C ALA A 1034 -21.39 -14.60 -13.51
N GLY A 1035 -21.58 -13.63 -14.40
CA GLY A 1035 -22.28 -13.85 -15.66
C GLY A 1035 -22.57 -12.56 -16.40
N THR A 1036 -23.18 -12.66 -17.58
CA THR A 1036 -23.56 -11.50 -18.40
C THR A 1036 -25.04 -11.19 -18.23
N TYR A 1037 -25.36 -9.95 -17.89
CA TYR A 1037 -26.70 -9.49 -17.57
C TYR A 1037 -27.04 -8.19 -18.31
N ARG A 1038 -28.31 -7.98 -18.63
CA ARG A 1038 -28.82 -6.66 -19.01
C ARG A 1038 -29.19 -5.90 -17.75
N ILE A 1039 -28.75 -4.65 -17.63
CA ILE A 1039 -29.00 -3.83 -16.44
C ILE A 1039 -30.11 -2.84 -16.76
N ALA A 1040 -31.20 -2.87 -16.01
CA ALA A 1040 -32.28 -1.89 -16.13
C ALA A 1040 -32.43 -1.08 -14.84
N ILE A 1041 -32.72 0.21 -15.00
CA ILE A 1041 -32.97 1.13 -13.89
C ILE A 1041 -34.39 1.70 -14.03
N ARG A 1042 -35.17 1.64 -12.95
CA ARG A 1042 -36.49 2.26 -12.85
C ARG A 1042 -36.52 3.29 -11.74
N HIS A 1043 -37.37 4.30 -11.91
CA HIS A 1043 -37.65 5.32 -10.90
C HIS A 1043 -39.17 5.54 -10.81
N ARG A 1044 -39.70 5.90 -9.63
CA ARG A 1044 -41.15 5.87 -9.36
C ARG A 1044 -42.02 6.74 -10.28
N ASN A 1045 -41.43 7.72 -10.96
CA ASN A 1045 -42.14 8.66 -11.82
C ASN A 1045 -41.40 9.03 -13.11
N HIS A 1046 -40.43 8.20 -13.52
CA HIS A 1046 -39.69 8.37 -14.77
C HIS A 1046 -39.76 7.10 -15.62
N LEU A 1047 -39.68 7.25 -16.93
CA LEU A 1047 -39.56 6.10 -17.82
C LEU A 1047 -38.22 5.39 -17.58
N PRO A 1048 -38.23 4.06 -17.48
CA PRO A 1048 -37.03 3.28 -17.20
C PRO A 1048 -36.11 3.14 -18.41
N VAL A 1049 -34.87 2.76 -18.15
CA VAL A 1049 -33.83 2.52 -19.16
C VAL A 1049 -33.19 1.15 -18.93
N MET A 1050 -32.71 0.51 -20.00
CA MET A 1050 -31.91 -0.71 -19.93
C MET A 1050 -30.74 -0.68 -20.91
N THR A 1051 -29.63 -1.32 -20.56
CA THR A 1051 -28.52 -1.52 -21.50
C THR A 1051 -28.96 -2.33 -22.73
N LEU A 1052 -28.48 -1.96 -23.92
CA LEU A 1052 -28.70 -2.74 -25.13
C LEU A 1052 -27.83 -4.00 -25.14
N ASN A 1053 -26.60 -3.89 -24.63
CA ASN A 1053 -25.60 -4.95 -24.60
C ASN A 1053 -25.49 -5.55 -23.19
N GLY A 1054 -24.99 -6.78 -23.13
CA GLY A 1054 -24.85 -7.53 -21.89
C GLY A 1054 -23.65 -7.00 -21.14
N VAL A 1055 -23.78 -6.86 -19.83
CA VAL A 1055 -22.73 -6.41 -18.91
C VAL A 1055 -22.24 -7.63 -18.15
N ALA A 1056 -20.95 -7.94 -18.29
CA ALA A 1056 -20.31 -8.99 -17.50
C ALA A 1056 -20.16 -8.52 -16.05
N LEU A 1057 -20.82 -9.21 -15.13
CA LEU A 1057 -20.77 -8.93 -13.70
C LEU A 1057 -20.00 -10.04 -12.98
N SER A 1058 -19.25 -9.62 -11.96
CA SER A 1058 -18.50 -10.49 -11.05
C SER A 1058 -18.59 -9.90 -9.63
N SER A 1059 -17.88 -10.46 -8.67
CA SER A 1059 -17.72 -9.84 -7.36
C SER A 1059 -16.99 -8.48 -7.41
N SER A 1060 -16.23 -8.21 -8.48
CA SER A 1060 -15.74 -6.86 -8.79
C SER A 1060 -16.86 -6.05 -9.49
N PRO A 1061 -17.20 -4.85 -8.97
CA PRO A 1061 -18.30 -4.05 -9.50
C PRO A 1061 -18.03 -3.55 -10.91
N ALA A 1062 -18.95 -3.83 -11.84
CA ALA A 1062 -18.88 -3.26 -13.19
C ALA A 1062 -19.58 -1.90 -13.24
N THR A 1063 -18.90 -0.89 -13.77
CA THR A 1063 -19.50 0.45 -13.98
C THR A 1063 -20.43 0.46 -15.18
N VAL A 1064 -21.64 0.99 -15.02
CA VAL A 1064 -22.62 1.14 -16.09
C VAL A 1064 -23.15 2.57 -16.10
N ASP A 1065 -22.54 3.43 -16.93
CA ASP A 1065 -22.92 4.84 -16.97
C ASP A 1065 -24.05 5.11 -17.97
N LEU A 1066 -25.27 5.28 -17.49
CA LEU A 1066 -26.45 5.59 -18.29
C LEU A 1066 -26.65 7.11 -18.47
N THR A 1067 -25.70 7.95 -18.06
CA THR A 1067 -25.72 9.40 -18.29
C THR A 1067 -25.02 9.82 -19.57
N VAL A 1068 -24.29 8.90 -20.21
CA VAL A 1068 -23.50 9.15 -21.43
C VAL A 1068 -24.05 8.42 -22.66
N GLY A 1069 -23.82 9.02 -23.84
CA GLY A 1069 -24.29 8.47 -25.12
C GLY A 1069 -23.52 7.25 -25.63
N THR A 1070 -22.33 6.98 -25.07
CA THR A 1070 -21.51 5.81 -25.42
C THR A 1070 -22.11 4.50 -24.91
N THR A 1071 -22.90 4.54 -23.84
CA THR A 1071 -23.62 3.37 -23.33
C THR A 1071 -24.85 3.13 -24.19
N ALA A 1072 -24.82 2.07 -25.00
CA ALA A 1072 -25.95 1.67 -25.83
C ALA A 1072 -27.13 1.22 -24.95
N THR A 1073 -28.33 1.71 -25.24
CA THR A 1073 -29.57 1.38 -24.51
C THR A 1073 -30.56 0.65 -25.39
N PHE A 1074 -31.41 -0.17 -24.78
CA PHE A 1074 -32.51 -0.83 -25.49
C PHE A 1074 -33.47 0.22 -26.06
N GLY A 1075 -33.81 0.09 -27.34
CA GLY A 1075 -34.56 1.11 -28.10
C GLY A 1075 -33.70 2.28 -28.57
N THR A 1076 -34.32 3.30 -29.17
CA THR A 1076 -33.64 4.43 -29.83
C THR A 1076 -33.82 5.78 -29.15
N ASP A 1077 -34.62 5.86 -28.08
CA ASP A 1077 -35.04 7.11 -27.43
C ASP A 1077 -35.30 6.90 -25.91
N ALA A 1078 -34.49 6.04 -25.27
CA ALA A 1078 -34.68 5.60 -23.89
C ALA A 1078 -34.35 6.69 -22.86
N ARG A 1079 -33.60 7.73 -23.28
CA ARG A 1079 -33.12 8.82 -22.43
C ARG A 1079 -33.26 10.15 -23.16
N LYS A 1080 -33.46 11.23 -22.41
CA LYS A 1080 -33.52 12.61 -22.91
C LYS A 1080 -32.14 13.25 -22.88
N SER A 1081 -31.77 13.96 -23.94
CA SER A 1081 -30.57 14.80 -23.93
C SER A 1081 -30.86 16.18 -23.33
N ILE A 1082 -30.04 16.58 -22.36
CA ILE A 1082 -30.03 17.92 -21.78
C ILE A 1082 -28.74 18.62 -22.19
N THR A 1083 -28.86 19.79 -22.79
CA THR A 1083 -27.74 20.64 -23.20
C THR A 1083 -27.46 21.71 -22.14
N GLY A 1084 -26.20 22.02 -21.87
CA GLY A 1084 -25.79 23.07 -20.94
C GLY A 1084 -24.29 23.04 -20.68
N THR A 1085 -23.83 23.67 -19.58
CA THR A 1085 -22.43 23.63 -19.13
C THR A 1085 -21.97 22.20 -18.85
N PHE A 1086 -22.87 21.40 -18.30
CA PHE A 1086 -22.71 19.97 -18.06
C PHE A 1086 -23.80 19.22 -18.83
N PRO A 1087 -23.53 18.81 -20.08
CA PRO A 1087 -24.49 18.04 -20.86
C PRO A 1087 -24.58 16.60 -20.33
N ALA A 1088 -25.80 16.05 -20.28
CA ALA A 1088 -26.04 14.68 -19.83
C ALA A 1088 -27.26 14.07 -20.53
N LEU A 1089 -27.34 12.73 -20.50
CA LEU A 1089 -28.55 11.97 -20.78
C LEU A 1089 -29.27 11.67 -19.47
N VAL A 1090 -30.56 11.98 -19.41
CA VAL A 1090 -31.42 11.81 -18.23
C VAL A 1090 -32.59 10.88 -18.53
N LEU A 1091 -33.19 10.26 -17.52
CA LEU A 1091 -34.46 9.56 -17.68
C LEU A 1091 -35.59 10.55 -17.94
N TRP A 1092 -36.57 10.16 -18.75
CA TRP A 1092 -37.73 11.00 -19.05
C TRP A 1092 -38.66 11.08 -17.83
N ALA A 1093 -38.88 12.27 -17.30
CA ALA A 1093 -39.84 12.49 -16.22
C ALA A 1093 -41.29 12.39 -16.71
N GLY A 1094 -42.21 12.00 -15.83
CA GLY A 1094 -43.65 12.16 -16.04
C GLY A 1094 -44.52 10.91 -15.98
N ASP A 1095 -43.96 9.73 -15.72
CA ASP A 1095 -44.72 8.48 -15.55
C ASP A 1095 -45.25 8.37 -14.11
N VAL A 1096 -46.13 9.29 -13.71
CA VAL A 1096 -46.58 9.42 -12.30
C VAL A 1096 -47.39 8.22 -11.82
N THR A 1097 -47.84 7.37 -12.74
CA THR A 1097 -48.59 6.15 -12.44
C THR A 1097 -47.74 4.88 -12.51
N PHE A 1098 -46.44 4.99 -12.80
CA PHE A 1098 -45.49 3.89 -12.91
C PHE A 1098 -45.93 2.79 -13.89
N ASN A 1099 -46.62 3.18 -14.96
CA ASN A 1099 -47.21 2.27 -15.95
C ASN A 1099 -46.34 2.09 -17.21
N GLY A 1100 -45.21 2.80 -17.30
CA GLY A 1100 -44.30 2.78 -18.43
C GLY A 1100 -44.75 3.65 -19.61
N GLN A 1101 -45.71 4.55 -19.44
CA GLN A 1101 -46.20 5.45 -20.47
C GLN A 1101 -46.35 6.87 -19.90
N VAL A 1102 -45.81 7.86 -20.62
CA VAL A 1102 -46.05 9.28 -20.33
C VAL A 1102 -47.10 9.81 -21.30
N LYS A 1103 -48.21 10.30 -20.76
CA LYS A 1103 -49.39 10.80 -21.48
C LYS A 1103 -49.91 12.09 -20.86
N TYR A 1104 -50.26 13.05 -21.70
CA TYR A 1104 -50.84 14.32 -21.22
C TYR A 1104 -52.36 14.40 -21.29
N ALA A 1105 -53.00 13.71 -22.25
CA ALA A 1105 -54.45 13.71 -22.45
C ALA A 1105 -54.96 12.30 -22.81
N GLY A 1106 -56.28 12.10 -22.71
CA GLY A 1106 -56.93 10.80 -22.90
C GLY A 1106 -57.08 10.01 -21.60
N GLY A 1107 -57.62 8.80 -21.67
CA GLY A 1107 -57.78 7.93 -20.49
C GLY A 1107 -56.43 7.46 -19.94
N GLY A 1108 -56.26 7.52 -18.62
CA GLY A 1108 -55.02 7.12 -17.95
C GLY A 1108 -53.84 8.05 -18.26
N ASN A 1109 -54.08 9.36 -18.32
CA ASN A 1109 -53.01 10.35 -18.47
C ASN A 1109 -52.34 10.68 -17.12
N ASP A 1110 -51.09 11.17 -17.18
CA ASP A 1110 -50.27 11.48 -16.01
C ASP A 1110 -50.51 12.89 -15.45
N ARG A 1111 -51.23 13.73 -16.18
CA ARG A 1111 -51.60 15.08 -15.75
C ARG A 1111 -52.69 15.05 -14.66
N ASP A 1112 -53.72 14.24 -14.85
CA ASP A 1112 -54.90 14.25 -13.96
C ASP A 1112 -54.56 13.84 -12.52
N PRO A 1113 -53.67 12.86 -12.26
CA PRO A 1113 -53.19 12.56 -10.91
C PRO A 1113 -52.59 13.78 -10.18
N ILE A 1114 -51.83 14.64 -10.87
CA ILE A 1114 -51.30 15.89 -10.30
C ILE A 1114 -52.45 16.80 -9.84
N LEU A 1115 -53.48 16.96 -10.69
CA LEU A 1115 -54.63 17.81 -10.37
C LEU A 1115 -55.43 17.25 -9.18
N VAL A 1116 -55.61 15.94 -9.12
CA VAL A 1116 -56.29 15.26 -8.01
C VAL A 1116 -55.50 15.45 -6.70
N ARG A 1117 -54.18 15.29 -6.72
CA ARG A 1117 -53.30 15.42 -5.55
C ARG A 1117 -53.42 16.80 -4.88
N ILE A 1118 -53.54 17.87 -5.66
CA ILE A 1118 -53.66 19.24 -5.13
C ILE A 1118 -55.10 19.64 -4.76
N GLY A 1119 -56.08 18.74 -4.89
CA GLY A 1119 -57.47 18.96 -4.48
C GLY A 1119 -58.45 19.33 -5.61
N GLY A 1120 -58.10 19.09 -6.88
CA GLY A 1120 -58.98 18.94 -8.05
C GLY A 1120 -59.76 20.17 -8.54
N THR A 1121 -60.10 21.09 -7.64
CA THR A 1121 -61.02 22.23 -7.88
C THR A 1121 -60.29 23.57 -7.91
N VAL A 1122 -59.09 23.64 -7.33
CA VAL A 1122 -58.26 24.85 -7.26
C VAL A 1122 -56.86 24.53 -7.82
N PRO A 1123 -56.56 24.90 -9.08
CA PRO A 1123 -55.32 24.51 -9.76
C PRO A 1123 -54.06 25.22 -9.23
N THR A 1124 -54.20 26.12 -8.25
CA THR A 1124 -53.10 26.87 -7.62
C THR A 1124 -52.66 26.31 -6.27
N ASN A 1125 -53.32 25.25 -5.77
CA ASN A 1125 -52.89 24.58 -4.54
C ASN A 1125 -51.55 23.85 -4.73
N THR A 1126 -50.83 23.65 -3.63
CA THR A 1126 -49.57 22.89 -3.58
C THR A 1126 -49.71 21.79 -2.54
N ALA A 1127 -49.35 20.56 -2.89
CA ALA A 1127 -49.23 19.46 -1.94
C ALA A 1127 -47.75 19.22 -1.62
N ILE A 1128 -47.40 19.11 -0.33
CA ILE A 1128 -46.02 18.91 0.12
C ILE A 1128 -45.86 17.46 0.59
N GLY A 1129 -44.85 16.75 0.09
CA GLY A 1129 -44.57 15.39 0.50
C GLY A 1129 -43.83 14.57 -0.56
N TYR A 1130 -43.58 13.31 -0.24
CA TYR A 1130 -42.96 12.34 -1.14
C TYR A 1130 -44.04 11.64 -1.97
N TYR A 1131 -44.24 12.13 -3.19
CA TYR A 1131 -45.34 11.70 -4.06
C TYR A 1131 -44.83 11.30 -5.45
N PRO A 1132 -45.46 10.31 -6.13
CA PRO A 1132 -45.17 10.03 -7.53
C PRO A 1132 -45.44 11.21 -8.46
N GLU A 1133 -46.41 12.06 -8.11
CA GLU A 1133 -46.82 13.22 -8.91
C GLU A 1133 -45.81 14.39 -8.88
N ASP A 1134 -44.80 14.36 -8.01
CA ASP A 1134 -43.70 15.35 -7.97
C ASP A 1134 -42.62 14.99 -9.00
N VAL A 1135 -42.83 15.37 -10.26
CA VAL A 1135 -41.96 14.94 -11.37
C VAL A 1135 -40.62 15.66 -11.38
N ASN A 1136 -40.50 16.79 -10.68
CA ASN A 1136 -39.26 17.56 -10.58
C ASN A 1136 -38.49 17.33 -9.26
N LEU A 1137 -39.05 16.50 -8.36
CA LEU A 1137 -38.42 16.03 -7.12
C LEU A 1137 -38.05 17.16 -6.16
N ASN A 1138 -38.87 18.20 -6.09
CA ASN A 1138 -38.65 19.34 -5.19
C ASN A 1138 -39.43 19.25 -3.87
N GLY A 1139 -40.21 18.18 -3.66
CA GLY A 1139 -41.08 17.95 -2.50
C GLY A 1139 -42.43 18.69 -2.57
N GLN A 1140 -42.77 19.31 -3.70
CA GLN A 1140 -43.98 20.11 -3.91
C GLN A 1140 -44.68 19.77 -5.22
N VAL A 1141 -45.85 19.14 -5.12
CA VAL A 1141 -46.71 18.89 -6.29
C VAL A 1141 -47.53 20.13 -6.63
N LYS A 1142 -47.41 20.64 -7.86
CA LYS A 1142 -48.09 21.82 -8.39
C LYS A 1142 -48.67 21.57 -9.78
N TYR A 1143 -49.88 22.09 -10.02
CA TYR A 1143 -50.53 22.01 -11.34
C TYR A 1143 -50.33 23.26 -12.21
N ALA A 1144 -50.14 24.44 -11.60
CA ALA A 1144 -49.94 25.71 -12.29
C ALA A 1144 -48.92 26.59 -11.55
N GLY A 1145 -48.36 27.59 -12.25
CA GLY A 1145 -47.30 28.45 -11.72
C GLY A 1145 -45.89 28.01 -12.14
N SER A 1146 -44.86 28.68 -11.62
CA SER A 1146 -43.45 28.32 -11.88
C SER A 1146 -43.10 26.98 -11.25
N ALA A 1147 -42.32 26.16 -11.96
CA ALA A 1147 -41.92 24.82 -11.54
C ALA A 1147 -43.13 23.93 -11.19
N ASN A 1148 -44.15 23.92 -12.05
CA ASN A 1148 -45.25 22.98 -11.95
C ASN A 1148 -44.87 21.62 -12.56
N ASP A 1149 -45.52 20.55 -12.10
CA ASP A 1149 -45.22 19.16 -12.49
C ASP A 1149 -45.90 18.73 -13.79
N ARG A 1150 -46.91 19.49 -14.21
CA ARG A 1150 -47.65 19.22 -15.45
C ARG A 1150 -46.83 19.53 -16.70
N ASP A 1151 -46.08 20.63 -16.70
CA ASP A 1151 -45.40 21.11 -17.90
C ASP A 1151 -44.28 20.16 -18.37
N PRO A 1152 -43.45 19.55 -17.49
CA PRO A 1152 -42.52 18.50 -17.89
C PRO A 1152 -43.19 17.35 -18.65
N ILE A 1153 -44.37 16.89 -18.21
CA ILE A 1153 -45.13 15.84 -18.90
C ILE A 1153 -45.50 16.29 -20.33
N LEU A 1154 -46.02 17.51 -20.47
CA LEU A 1154 -46.40 18.06 -21.79
C LEU A 1154 -45.21 18.17 -22.73
N VAL A 1155 -44.10 18.70 -22.22
CA VAL A 1155 -42.86 18.88 -22.99
C VAL A 1155 -42.31 17.54 -23.44
N ASN A 1156 -42.31 16.53 -22.57
CA ASN A 1156 -41.73 15.22 -22.87
C ASN A 1156 -42.51 14.42 -23.91
N ILE A 1157 -43.80 14.68 -24.07
CA ILE A 1157 -44.59 14.10 -25.17
C ILE A 1157 -44.58 14.94 -26.46
N GLY A 1158 -43.90 16.10 -26.48
CA GLY A 1158 -43.74 16.91 -27.70
C GLY A 1158 -44.48 18.26 -27.73
N GLY A 1159 -44.96 18.75 -26.58
CA GLY A 1159 -45.22 20.16 -26.25
C GLY A 1159 -46.32 20.93 -27.00
N THR A 1160 -46.61 20.58 -28.25
CA THR A 1160 -47.53 21.31 -29.15
C THR A 1160 -48.77 20.50 -29.51
N VAL A 1161 -48.70 19.17 -29.39
CA VAL A 1161 -49.81 18.24 -29.64
C VAL A 1161 -49.96 17.34 -28.42
N PRO A 1162 -51.01 17.52 -27.59
CA PRO A 1162 -51.15 16.81 -26.31
C PRO A 1162 -51.60 15.34 -26.45
N THR A 1163 -51.62 14.79 -27.66
CA THR A 1163 -52.12 13.44 -27.95
C THR A 1163 -51.01 12.40 -28.17
N ALA A 1164 -49.73 12.82 -28.15
CA ALA A 1164 -48.61 11.91 -28.26
C ALA A 1164 -48.43 11.10 -26.96
N VAL A 1165 -47.92 9.88 -27.10
CA VAL A 1165 -47.61 8.97 -25.99
C VAL A 1165 -46.15 8.59 -26.09
N ARG A 1166 -45.40 8.76 -24.99
CA ARG A 1166 -44.04 8.27 -24.89
C ARG A 1166 -44.05 6.96 -24.10
N ASN A 1167 -43.56 5.89 -24.68
CA ASN A 1167 -43.48 4.58 -24.03
C ASN A 1167 -42.08 4.33 -23.49
N ALA A 1168 -42.00 3.60 -22.38
CA ALA A 1168 -40.76 3.04 -21.85
C ALA A 1168 -40.05 2.19 -22.91
N GLN A 1169 -38.73 2.21 -22.90
CA GLN A 1169 -37.91 1.37 -23.79
C GLN A 1169 -37.31 0.22 -23.00
N LEU A 1170 -38.22 -0.65 -22.56
CA LEU A 1170 -37.92 -1.97 -22.01
C LEU A 1170 -38.68 -3.03 -22.83
N PRO A 1171 -38.14 -4.26 -22.94
CA PRO A 1171 -38.78 -5.37 -23.64
C PRO A 1171 -39.94 -5.99 -22.86
#